data_AF-A0A257K0S0-F1
#
_entry.id   AF-A0A257K0S0-F1
#
_cell.length_a   1.000
_cell.length_b   1.000
_cell.length_c   1.000
_cell.angle_alpha   90.00
_cell.angle_beta   90.00
_cell.angle_gamma   90.00
#
_symmetry.space_group_name_H-M   'P 1'
#
loop_
_entity.id
_entity.type
_entity.pdbx_description
1 polymer ?
#
loop_
_entity_poly.entity_id
_entity_poly.type
_entity_poly.pdbx_seq_one_letter_code
_entity_poly.pdbx_strand_id
1 'polypeptide(L)'
;MLASIFFFGAKGFAQNAKEINEIVKHYDLVKLKALEQQYTRKSEIEKQKALQLARINGWPEFRTGKDGSQEELVKVSPLGFPIYYSTSNINAAISTRANILQFSYNLKGQGMTARVWDGGKVRASHQEFGGRVAVVDATAGPDGNNFHATHVTGTVIAAGVDPAAKGMAPMANARTFNWTNDTGEALSEVQMGMLLSNHSYGVPSTSVPDFYVGSYDDDARTWDEIAYNAPYYLMVASAGNNGGDPNAGASTPGFDKLTGNKVSKNNLVVANCQDANISAQGDLIGVSINSSSSQGPADDLRIKPDITGNGTNLYSTFQSSDTDYGSISGTSMASPNVMGTLLLLQQHYKNTNQNFMKAATLKAVACHTADDAGLAGPDAVFGWGLLNAKKAAEAITNNGIGSIISEEHLVQGQTYSITVNSDGVTPLSATIAWTDVPGEVASGIANDATPALVNDLDIRITKNATTFYPWRLRANANLVATNNSDNNVDNVERIDIPNASGSYTITVTHKGILSGGWQDFSLVVTGSDSEFALTPASPDQVVCSTGTASYTFNYITSSFDPTSFSAVNLPPGVVATFSEQSLTLPDPVTMTLSNLQSLAPGDYIIGFKGQNSSESEIQNVNLKIYTNNYENLTLVSPANMQQGLATALNLDWEPGVNAQSYRLQVSTTPTFTALVVDQETLQTEYAVTGLSQSTKYYWRVLPVNVCGQAVSNTVNRFDTGSQNCNLVFAATDFSDASIANTANAVGSVPVTVTGGMTVGNLTANIDITHTYIEDFTVYLEGPDALGNPFIRIFEEPCGDNDNIVATISDAGINYTCGANPGISGTVKPLDALSSFNNMPADGVWTLYVVDAYNGDGGTINSFSLNFCNVVSANLSVENQMADNVSVYPNPTTGILNVNLPDNAEDTTITLYDLRGRKIFSKQTSLTTESMNIGQLQDGMYVLSIENEHIKTSKKVVLSR
;
A
#
# COMPACT_ATOMS: atom_id res chain seq x y z
N MET A 1 -13.37 -46.44 -20.57
CA MET A 1 -14.08 -45.57 -21.53
C MET A 1 -15.05 -44.72 -20.72
N LEU A 2 -14.63 -43.66 -20.01
CA LEU A 2 -14.00 -42.40 -20.45
C LEU A 2 -14.90 -41.60 -21.40
N ALA A 3 -15.64 -40.66 -20.81
CA ALA A 3 -16.08 -39.42 -21.45
C ALA A 3 -16.16 -38.35 -20.36
N SER A 4 -15.06 -37.61 -20.22
CA SER A 4 -14.91 -36.45 -19.34
C SER A 4 -15.59 -35.24 -19.97
N ILE A 5 -16.47 -34.56 -19.22
CA ILE A 5 -16.91 -33.20 -19.52
C ILE A 5 -16.20 -32.29 -18.52
N PHE A 6 -15.25 -31.50 -19.03
CA PHE A 6 -14.60 -30.41 -18.31
C PHE A 6 -15.58 -29.26 -18.13
N PHE A 7 -15.86 -28.90 -16.87
CA PHE A 7 -16.30 -27.55 -16.51
C PHE A 7 -15.14 -26.86 -15.81
N PHE A 8 -14.60 -25.82 -16.46
CA PHE A 8 -13.65 -24.87 -15.87
C PHE A 8 -14.33 -24.11 -14.72
N GLY A 9 -13.77 -24.18 -13.52
CA GLY A 9 -14.14 -23.33 -12.40
C GLY A 9 -13.23 -22.09 -12.36
N ALA A 10 -13.80 -20.92 -12.61
CA ALA A 10 -13.24 -19.66 -12.15
C ALA A 10 -13.42 -19.62 -10.62
N LYS A 11 -12.31 -19.53 -9.85
CA LYS A 11 -12.36 -19.36 -8.40
C LYS A 11 -12.63 -17.89 -8.09
N GLY A 12 -13.89 -17.59 -7.79
CA GLY A 12 -14.30 -16.41 -7.05
C GLY A 12 -14.90 -16.83 -5.71
N PHE A 13 -14.49 -16.11 -4.66
CA PHE A 13 -15.09 -15.95 -3.32
C PHE A 13 -14.72 -16.90 -2.17
N ALA A 14 -14.75 -16.28 -0.98
CA ALA A 14 -15.08 -16.80 0.34
C ALA A 14 -16.06 -18.00 0.25
N GLN A 15 -15.64 -19.18 0.71
CA GLN A 15 -16.16 -20.49 0.26
C GLN A 15 -17.67 -20.70 0.40
N ASN A 16 -18.26 -21.41 -0.59
CA ASN A 16 -19.70 -21.70 -0.66
C ASN A 16 -20.06 -23.16 -0.30
N ALA A 17 -21.35 -23.39 -0.03
CA ALA A 17 -21.95 -24.55 0.64
C ALA A 17 -21.71 -25.95 0.03
N LYS A 18 -21.12 -26.08 -1.16
CA LYS A 18 -20.89 -27.38 -1.80
C LYS A 18 -19.62 -28.08 -1.29
N GLU A 19 -18.61 -27.30 -0.90
CA GLU A 19 -17.32 -27.79 -0.39
C GLU A 19 -17.44 -28.27 1.06
N ILE A 20 -18.29 -27.58 1.84
CA ILE A 20 -18.66 -27.99 3.20
C ILE A 20 -19.25 -29.41 3.21
N ASN A 21 -20.08 -29.76 2.23
CA ASN A 21 -20.77 -31.07 2.18
C ASN A 21 -19.86 -32.26 1.81
N GLU A 22 -18.74 -32.06 1.13
CA GLU A 22 -17.77 -33.15 0.84
C GLU A 22 -16.89 -33.47 2.06
N ILE A 23 -16.57 -32.47 2.87
CA ILE A 23 -15.69 -32.61 4.05
C ILE A 23 -16.35 -33.42 5.16
N VAL A 24 -17.63 -33.18 5.45
CA VAL A 24 -18.35 -33.87 6.55
C VAL A 24 -18.62 -35.35 6.28
N LYS A 25 -18.38 -35.81 5.05
CA LYS A 25 -18.64 -37.17 4.56
C LYS A 25 -17.73 -38.23 5.19
N HIS A 26 -16.64 -37.79 5.84
CA HIS A 26 -15.66 -38.66 6.50
C HIS A 26 -15.80 -38.69 8.03
N TYR A 27 -16.81 -38.04 8.60
CA TYR A 27 -16.95 -37.90 10.05
C TYR A 27 -18.02 -38.86 10.62
N ASP A 28 -17.71 -39.48 11.75
CA ASP A 28 -18.72 -40.12 12.59
C ASP A 28 -19.46 -39.05 13.40
N LEU A 29 -20.35 -38.34 12.71
CA LEU A 29 -21.18 -37.27 13.26
C LEU A 29 -22.14 -37.76 14.36
N VAL A 30 -22.40 -39.07 14.44
CA VAL A 30 -23.23 -39.66 15.50
C VAL A 30 -22.45 -39.71 16.80
N LYS A 31 -21.17 -40.12 16.76
CA LYS A 31 -20.30 -40.13 17.94
C LYS A 31 -19.98 -38.73 18.46
N LEU A 32 -19.76 -37.77 17.56
CA LEU A 32 -19.49 -36.37 17.92
C LEU A 32 -20.72 -35.70 18.55
N LYS A 33 -21.92 -35.94 17.99
CA LYS A 33 -23.18 -35.43 18.54
C LYS A 33 -23.57 -36.08 19.87
N ALA A 34 -23.16 -37.33 20.10
CA ALA A 34 -23.35 -38.02 21.38
C ALA A 34 -22.43 -37.47 22.50
N LEU A 35 -21.18 -37.13 22.18
CA LEU A 35 -20.23 -36.52 23.12
C LEU A 35 -20.63 -35.09 23.48
N GLU A 36 -21.07 -34.30 22.50
CA GLU A 36 -21.63 -32.96 22.70
C GLU A 36 -22.83 -33.00 23.67
N GLN A 37 -23.80 -33.89 23.43
CA GLN A 37 -24.96 -34.04 24.33
C GLN A 37 -24.58 -34.54 25.74
N GLN A 38 -23.54 -35.36 25.86
CA GLN A 38 -23.07 -35.88 27.14
C GLN A 38 -22.45 -34.77 28.02
N TYR A 39 -21.61 -33.91 27.45
CA TYR A 39 -20.92 -32.87 28.22
C TYR A 39 -21.83 -31.66 28.50
N THR A 40 -22.73 -31.31 27.57
CA THR A 40 -23.76 -30.28 27.81
C THR A 40 -24.68 -30.68 28.97
N ARG A 41 -25.16 -31.94 28.98
CA ARG A 41 -26.04 -32.44 30.05
C ARG A 41 -25.33 -32.54 31.40
N LYS A 42 -24.02 -32.81 31.42
CA LYS A 42 -23.23 -32.81 32.66
C LYS A 42 -23.15 -31.42 33.27
N SER A 43 -22.90 -30.39 32.47
CA SER A 43 -22.79 -28.99 32.91
C SER A 43 -24.14 -28.45 33.43
N GLU A 44 -25.25 -28.78 32.76
CA GLU A 44 -26.61 -28.43 33.20
C GLU A 44 -26.97 -29.06 34.56
N ILE A 45 -26.63 -30.34 34.78
CA ILE A 45 -26.87 -31.03 36.05
C ILE A 45 -26.04 -30.40 37.19
N GLU A 46 -24.79 -30.05 36.93
CA GLU A 46 -23.91 -29.42 37.92
C GLU A 46 -24.41 -28.02 38.31
N LYS A 47 -24.88 -27.23 37.34
CA LYS A 47 -25.51 -25.91 37.58
C LYS A 47 -26.83 -26.03 38.35
N GLN A 48 -27.72 -26.95 37.95
CA GLN A 48 -28.99 -27.16 38.67
C GLN A 48 -28.78 -27.61 40.11
N LYS A 49 -27.78 -28.49 40.34
CA LYS A 49 -27.39 -28.92 41.69
C LYS A 49 -26.84 -27.75 42.52
N ALA A 50 -26.07 -26.85 41.91
CA ALA A 50 -25.57 -25.65 42.57
C ALA A 50 -26.68 -24.67 42.93
N LEU A 51 -27.65 -24.43 42.03
CA LEU A 51 -28.82 -23.60 42.28
C LEU A 51 -29.75 -24.18 43.37
N GLN A 52 -29.91 -25.51 43.41
CA GLN A 52 -30.68 -26.17 44.44
C GLN A 52 -30.02 -26.05 45.82
N LEU A 53 -28.70 -26.27 45.89
CA LEU A 53 -27.91 -26.07 47.12
C LEU A 53 -27.83 -24.60 47.53
N ALA A 54 -27.89 -23.67 46.57
CA ALA A 54 -27.96 -22.24 46.84
C ALA A 54 -29.25 -21.86 47.57
N ARG A 55 -30.40 -22.41 47.13
CA ARG A 55 -31.70 -22.22 47.79
C ARG A 55 -31.73 -22.82 49.21
N ILE A 56 -31.06 -23.94 49.41
CA ILE A 56 -31.00 -24.62 50.73
C ILE A 56 -30.07 -23.89 51.70
N ASN A 57 -28.90 -23.43 51.24
CA ASN A 57 -27.86 -22.86 52.09
C ASN A 57 -27.86 -21.32 52.11
N GLY A 58 -28.83 -20.68 51.45
CA GLY A 58 -28.95 -19.22 51.38
C GLY A 58 -27.82 -18.54 50.58
N TRP A 59 -27.23 -19.23 49.61
CA TRP A 59 -26.18 -18.66 48.78
C TRP A 59 -26.79 -17.80 47.67
N PRO A 60 -26.30 -16.57 47.47
CA PRO A 60 -26.78 -15.72 46.38
C PRO A 60 -26.37 -16.31 45.02
N GLU A 61 -27.29 -16.32 44.05
CA GLU A 61 -27.01 -16.77 42.67
C GLU A 61 -26.04 -15.83 41.94
N PHE A 62 -26.14 -14.54 42.25
CA PHE A 62 -25.22 -13.48 41.85
C PHE A 62 -24.80 -12.70 43.08
N ARG A 63 -23.50 -12.43 43.24
CA ARG A 63 -22.98 -11.60 44.33
C ARG A 63 -21.98 -10.59 43.80
N THR A 64 -21.90 -9.45 44.44
CA THR A 64 -20.84 -8.48 44.18
C THR A 64 -19.59 -8.89 44.95
N GLY A 65 -18.48 -9.10 44.25
CA GLY A 65 -17.16 -9.31 44.82
C GLY A 65 -16.72 -8.09 45.65
N LYS A 66 -15.69 -8.25 46.48
CA LYS A 66 -15.19 -7.15 47.35
C LYS A 66 -14.63 -5.96 46.55
N ASP A 67 -14.42 -6.14 45.25
CA ASP A 67 -13.89 -5.21 44.27
C ASP A 67 -14.96 -4.63 43.33
N GLY A 68 -16.25 -4.94 43.54
CA GLY A 68 -17.33 -4.49 42.68
C GLY A 68 -17.61 -5.38 41.47
N SER A 69 -16.84 -6.46 41.27
CA SER A 69 -17.10 -7.44 40.20
C SER A 69 -18.42 -8.20 40.42
N GLN A 70 -19.16 -8.49 39.36
CA GLN A 70 -20.35 -9.35 39.43
C GLN A 70 -19.91 -10.81 39.38
N GLU A 71 -20.11 -11.55 40.47
CA GLU A 71 -19.74 -12.96 40.60
C GLU A 71 -20.96 -13.88 40.53
N GLU A 72 -20.95 -14.88 39.66
CA GLU A 72 -22.06 -15.84 39.50
C GLU A 72 -21.73 -17.21 40.13
N LEU A 73 -22.70 -17.83 40.80
CA LEU A 73 -22.58 -19.18 41.35
C LEU A 73 -22.68 -20.24 40.24
N VAL A 74 -21.57 -20.89 39.91
CA VAL A 74 -21.50 -21.80 38.75
C VAL A 74 -21.63 -23.27 39.14
N LYS A 75 -20.95 -23.70 40.21
CA LYS A 75 -20.98 -25.12 40.67
C LYS A 75 -20.69 -25.23 42.17
N VAL A 76 -20.80 -26.45 42.70
CA VAL A 76 -20.40 -26.80 44.08
C VAL A 76 -19.23 -27.76 44.00
N SER A 77 -18.17 -27.47 44.75
CA SER A 77 -16.98 -28.34 44.82
C SER A 77 -17.36 -29.74 45.36
N PRO A 78 -16.53 -30.78 45.13
CA PRO A 78 -16.75 -32.11 45.69
C PRO A 78 -16.88 -32.15 47.23
N LEU A 79 -16.36 -31.11 47.92
CA LEU A 79 -16.42 -30.96 49.38
C LEU A 79 -17.58 -30.08 49.87
N GLY A 80 -18.49 -29.66 48.98
CA GLY A 80 -19.74 -28.96 49.35
C GLY A 80 -19.66 -27.44 49.39
N PHE A 81 -18.55 -26.81 48.97
CA PHE A 81 -18.41 -25.35 48.93
C PHE A 81 -18.94 -24.73 47.62
N PRO A 82 -19.58 -23.55 47.66
CA PRO A 82 -20.02 -22.83 46.46
C PRO A 82 -18.82 -22.26 45.70
N ILE A 83 -18.77 -22.47 44.38
CA ILE A 83 -17.76 -21.90 43.49
C ILE A 83 -18.40 -20.78 42.68
N TYR A 84 -17.91 -19.57 42.90
CA TYR A 84 -18.27 -18.35 42.18
C TYR A 84 -17.15 -17.96 41.21
N TYR A 85 -17.50 -17.46 40.02
CA TYR A 85 -16.55 -16.93 39.02
C TYR A 85 -16.60 -15.39 38.99
N SER A 86 -15.49 -14.72 38.63
CA SER A 86 -15.33 -13.24 38.48
C SER A 86 -14.55 -12.91 37.18
N THR A 87 -14.55 -11.66 36.67
CA THR A 87 -14.22 -11.28 35.27
C THR A 87 -13.12 -10.20 35.10
N SER A 88 -12.28 -10.26 34.03
CA SER A 88 -11.32 -9.16 33.67
C SER A 88 -11.06 -8.87 32.16
N ASN A 89 -11.52 -9.65 31.17
CA ASN A 89 -11.56 -9.18 29.75
C ASN A 89 -12.81 -8.35 29.44
N ILE A 90 -13.88 -8.60 30.21
CA ILE A 90 -15.15 -7.86 30.13
C ILE A 90 -14.93 -6.38 30.45
N ASN A 91 -14.03 -6.04 31.37
CA ASN A 91 -13.72 -4.64 31.70
C ASN A 91 -13.07 -3.91 30.52
N ALA A 92 -12.24 -4.60 29.73
CA ALA A 92 -11.67 -4.05 28.50
C ALA A 92 -12.76 -3.83 27.43
N ALA A 93 -13.70 -4.77 27.30
CA ALA A 93 -14.86 -4.63 26.41
C ALA A 93 -15.83 -3.52 26.86
N ILE A 94 -16.00 -3.32 28.17
CA ILE A 94 -16.76 -2.21 28.76
C ILE A 94 -16.04 -0.88 28.49
N SER A 95 -14.72 -0.83 28.66
CA SER A 95 -13.93 0.40 28.51
C SER A 95 -14.06 0.99 27.10
N THR A 96 -14.02 0.15 26.07
CA THR A 96 -14.20 0.60 24.66
C THR A 96 -15.65 0.58 24.19
N ARG A 97 -16.58 0.07 25.02
CA ARG A 97 -18.00 -0.19 24.70
C ARG A 97 -18.21 -1.25 23.62
N ALA A 98 -17.21 -2.10 23.37
CA ALA A 98 -17.37 -3.29 22.53
C ALA A 98 -18.51 -4.19 23.02
N ASN A 99 -18.72 -4.29 24.33
CA ASN A 99 -19.86 -5.03 24.89
C ASN A 99 -21.22 -4.48 24.38
N ILE A 100 -21.39 -3.16 24.30
CA ILE A 100 -22.62 -2.55 23.78
C ILE A 100 -22.82 -2.92 22.30
N LEU A 101 -21.77 -2.89 21.49
CA LEU A 101 -21.84 -3.31 20.08
C LEU A 101 -22.24 -4.79 19.96
N GLN A 102 -21.66 -5.65 20.79
CA GLN A 102 -21.97 -7.09 20.81
C GLN A 102 -23.41 -7.41 21.18
N PHE A 103 -24.01 -6.64 22.10
CA PHE A 103 -25.36 -6.89 22.60
C PHE A 103 -26.43 -6.08 21.88
N SER A 104 -26.25 -4.76 21.76
CA SER A 104 -27.25 -3.84 21.20
C SER A 104 -27.26 -3.81 19.67
N TYR A 105 -26.09 -3.95 19.04
CA TYR A 105 -25.96 -3.97 17.57
C TYR A 105 -25.77 -5.39 17.01
N ASN A 106 -25.66 -6.40 17.88
CA ASN A 106 -25.40 -7.80 17.55
C ASN A 106 -24.13 -8.00 16.68
N LEU A 107 -23.11 -7.16 16.88
CA LEU A 107 -21.85 -7.19 16.15
C LEU A 107 -20.85 -8.07 16.89
N LYS A 108 -20.42 -9.18 16.29
CA LYS A 108 -19.52 -10.15 16.94
C LYS A 108 -18.29 -10.48 16.10
N GLY A 109 -18.09 -9.80 14.97
CA GLY A 109 -16.99 -10.04 14.04
C GLY A 109 -17.26 -11.12 12.99
N GLN A 110 -18.52 -11.49 12.76
CA GLN A 110 -18.86 -12.48 11.73
C GLN A 110 -18.38 -12.03 10.35
N GLY A 111 -17.66 -12.89 9.64
CA GLY A 111 -17.08 -12.59 8.33
C GLY A 111 -15.83 -11.70 8.38
N MET A 112 -15.41 -11.27 9.58
CA MET A 112 -14.20 -10.48 9.78
C MET A 112 -13.02 -11.40 10.10
N THR A 113 -11.81 -11.00 9.69
CA THR A 113 -10.58 -11.74 9.98
C THR A 113 -9.52 -10.78 10.49
N ALA A 114 -9.13 -10.97 11.75
CA ALA A 114 -8.03 -10.26 12.40
C ALA A 114 -6.68 -10.74 11.87
N ARG A 115 -5.73 -9.83 11.64
CA ARG A 115 -4.32 -10.18 11.48
C ARG A 115 -3.54 -9.75 12.72
N VAL A 116 -2.65 -10.61 13.20
CA VAL A 116 -1.92 -10.37 14.45
C VAL A 116 -0.45 -10.75 14.24
N TRP A 117 0.43 -9.76 14.31
CA TRP A 117 1.88 -9.97 14.37
C TRP A 117 2.35 -9.89 15.82
N ASP A 118 3.09 -10.92 16.24
CA ASP A 118 3.57 -11.05 17.61
C ASP A 118 4.84 -11.91 17.66
N GLY A 119 5.48 -12.04 18.83
CA GLY A 119 6.80 -12.67 18.99
C GLY A 119 6.80 -14.19 19.04
N GLY A 120 5.74 -14.86 18.60
CA GLY A 120 5.77 -16.31 18.51
C GLY A 120 4.42 -17.00 18.30
N LYS A 121 4.48 -18.33 18.25
CA LYS A 121 3.35 -19.18 17.87
C LYS A 121 2.16 -19.11 18.84
N VAL A 122 0.99 -18.77 18.32
CA VAL A 122 -0.28 -18.84 19.05
C VAL A 122 -0.69 -20.29 19.31
N ARG A 123 -1.21 -20.58 20.50
CA ARG A 123 -1.88 -21.87 20.80
C ARG A 123 -3.22 -21.94 20.06
N ALA A 124 -3.20 -22.21 18.76
CA ALA A 124 -4.40 -22.29 17.93
C ALA A 124 -5.40 -23.38 18.39
N SER A 125 -4.94 -24.38 19.15
CA SER A 125 -5.77 -25.42 19.76
C SER A 125 -6.55 -24.97 21.00
N HIS A 126 -6.34 -23.75 21.50
CA HIS A 126 -7.05 -23.25 22.68
C HIS A 126 -8.57 -23.30 22.47
N GLN A 127 -9.32 -23.72 23.50
CA GLN A 127 -10.77 -23.97 23.40
C GLN A 127 -11.56 -22.74 22.94
N GLU A 128 -11.05 -21.55 23.24
CA GLU A 128 -11.63 -20.28 22.80
C GLU A 128 -11.63 -20.07 21.29
N PHE A 129 -10.72 -20.72 20.56
CA PHE A 129 -10.54 -20.47 19.13
C PHE A 129 -11.37 -21.42 18.27
N GLY A 130 -11.55 -22.67 18.68
CA GLY A 130 -12.39 -23.63 17.96
C GLY A 130 -12.03 -23.80 16.47
N GLY A 131 -10.75 -23.67 16.13
CA GLY A 131 -10.23 -23.76 14.75
C GLY A 131 -10.26 -22.46 13.94
N ARG A 132 -10.63 -21.32 14.54
CA ARG A 132 -10.68 -20.01 13.87
C ARG A 132 -9.33 -19.29 13.75
N VAL A 133 -8.25 -19.87 14.27
CA VAL A 133 -6.89 -19.33 14.21
C VAL A 133 -6.07 -20.12 13.19
N ALA A 134 -5.56 -19.41 12.18
CA ALA A 134 -4.54 -19.92 11.27
C ALA A 134 -3.17 -19.31 11.65
N VAL A 135 -2.22 -20.16 12.04
CA VAL A 135 -0.82 -19.77 12.26
C VAL A 135 -0.10 -19.89 10.93
N VAL A 136 0.50 -18.81 10.43
CA VAL A 136 1.08 -18.77 9.07
C VAL A 136 2.56 -19.15 9.08
N ASP A 137 3.39 -18.40 9.79
CA ASP A 137 4.86 -18.49 9.75
C ASP A 137 5.49 -18.57 11.16
N ALA A 138 4.69 -18.43 12.22
CA ALA A 138 5.22 -18.42 13.58
C ALA A 138 5.76 -19.80 14.02
N THR A 139 7.07 -19.83 14.28
CA THR A 139 7.76 -20.98 14.88
C THR A 139 7.50 -21.06 16.39
N ALA A 140 7.43 -22.28 16.91
CA ALA A 140 7.39 -22.48 18.35
C ALA A 140 8.76 -22.12 18.93
N GLY A 141 8.81 -21.32 19.99
CA GLY A 141 10.06 -21.11 20.73
C GLY A 141 10.53 -22.40 21.41
N PRO A 142 11.67 -22.38 22.10
CA PRO A 142 12.20 -23.53 22.86
C PRO A 142 11.18 -24.16 23.84
N ASP A 143 10.19 -23.37 24.28
CA ASP A 143 9.14 -23.73 25.23
C ASP A 143 7.77 -24.06 24.59
N GLY A 144 7.64 -24.01 23.25
CA GLY A 144 6.37 -24.27 22.55
C GLY A 144 5.60 -23.00 22.15
N ASN A 145 4.28 -22.98 22.39
CA ASN A 145 3.41 -21.83 22.09
C ASN A 145 3.77 -20.60 22.96
N ASN A 146 3.61 -19.40 22.43
CA ASN A 146 3.94 -18.13 23.08
C ASN A 146 2.75 -17.58 23.89
N PHE A 147 3.01 -17.17 25.14
CA PHE A 147 1.99 -16.62 26.04
C PHE A 147 1.41 -15.29 25.56
N HIS A 148 2.28 -14.40 25.09
CA HIS A 148 1.94 -13.05 24.68
C HIS A 148 1.09 -13.08 23.42
N ALA A 149 1.54 -13.78 22.37
CA ALA A 149 0.80 -13.94 21.13
C ALA A 149 -0.57 -14.61 21.33
N THR A 150 -0.63 -15.63 22.20
CA THR A 150 -1.88 -16.31 22.55
C THR A 150 -2.83 -15.35 23.28
N HIS A 151 -2.33 -14.56 24.23
CA HIS A 151 -3.12 -13.58 24.99
C HIS A 151 -3.66 -12.44 24.13
N VAL A 152 -2.81 -11.87 23.27
CA VAL A 152 -3.17 -10.84 22.28
C VAL A 152 -4.26 -11.35 21.35
N THR A 153 -4.09 -12.55 20.77
CA THR A 153 -5.09 -13.15 19.87
C THR A 153 -6.42 -13.45 20.60
N GLY A 154 -6.36 -13.92 21.84
CA GLY A 154 -7.54 -14.11 22.69
C GLY A 154 -8.33 -12.83 22.94
N THR A 155 -7.63 -11.73 23.21
CA THR A 155 -8.25 -10.41 23.47
C THR A 155 -9.08 -9.95 22.27
N VAL A 156 -8.66 -10.30 21.06
CA VAL A 156 -9.41 -10.00 19.84
C VAL A 156 -10.56 -10.99 19.64
N ILE A 157 -10.30 -12.31 19.57
CA ILE A 157 -11.27 -13.26 18.97
C ILE A 157 -11.78 -14.38 19.88
N ALA A 158 -11.41 -14.44 21.18
CA ALA A 158 -11.85 -15.51 22.06
C ALA A 158 -13.39 -15.61 22.09
N ALA A 159 -13.93 -16.83 21.90
CA ALA A 159 -15.37 -17.06 21.77
C ALA A 159 -16.15 -16.70 23.03
N GLY A 160 -15.50 -16.72 24.20
CA GLY A 160 -16.12 -16.62 25.51
C GLY A 160 -16.58 -17.98 26.04
N VAL A 161 -15.82 -19.06 25.77
CA VAL A 161 -16.02 -20.36 26.43
C VAL A 161 -15.85 -20.18 27.95
N ASP A 162 -14.82 -19.44 28.35
CA ASP A 162 -14.80 -18.70 29.59
C ASP A 162 -15.37 -17.29 29.33
N PRO A 163 -16.54 -16.94 29.88
CA PRO A 163 -17.15 -15.62 29.68
C PRO A 163 -16.23 -14.46 30.10
N ALA A 164 -15.34 -14.68 31.08
CA ALA A 164 -14.40 -13.66 31.56
C ALA A 164 -13.29 -13.35 30.56
N ALA A 165 -12.97 -14.26 29.65
CA ALA A 165 -11.92 -14.14 28.64
C ALA A 165 -12.44 -13.78 27.24
N LYS A 166 -13.75 -13.58 27.09
CA LYS A 166 -14.39 -13.28 25.80
C LYS A 166 -13.74 -12.08 25.11
N GLY A 167 -13.29 -12.27 23.87
CA GLY A 167 -12.66 -11.22 23.08
C GLY A 167 -13.65 -10.18 22.55
N MET A 168 -13.13 -9.11 21.96
CA MET A 168 -13.94 -8.02 21.41
C MET A 168 -14.74 -8.46 20.18
N ALA A 169 -14.18 -9.31 19.33
CA ALA A 169 -14.79 -9.86 18.12
C ALA A 169 -14.88 -11.39 18.18
N PRO A 170 -15.74 -11.95 19.07
CA PRO A 170 -15.73 -13.37 19.45
C PRO A 170 -16.11 -14.36 18.34
N MET A 171 -16.60 -13.88 17.18
CA MET A 171 -16.94 -14.68 16.00
C MET A 171 -16.06 -14.37 14.77
N ALA A 172 -15.01 -13.55 14.93
CA ALA A 172 -14.03 -13.32 13.87
C ALA A 172 -13.05 -14.51 13.73
N ASN A 173 -12.41 -14.63 12.58
CA ASN A 173 -11.23 -15.48 12.40
C ASN A 173 -9.96 -14.69 12.74
N ALA A 174 -8.85 -15.38 12.93
CA ALA A 174 -7.54 -14.76 13.05
C ALA A 174 -6.50 -15.46 12.18
N ARG A 175 -5.62 -14.67 11.56
CA ARG A 175 -4.36 -15.11 10.97
C ARG A 175 -3.23 -14.51 11.80
N THR A 176 -2.27 -15.33 12.20
CA THR A 176 -1.24 -14.93 13.18
C THR A 176 0.13 -15.18 12.62
N PHE A 177 1.03 -14.23 12.85
CA PHE A 177 2.33 -14.16 12.20
C PHE A 177 3.45 -13.87 13.20
N ASN A 178 4.69 -14.23 12.86
CA ASN A 178 5.85 -13.79 13.59
C ASN A 178 6.24 -12.36 13.19
N TRP A 179 6.77 -11.57 14.11
CA TRP A 179 7.19 -10.19 13.80
C TRP A 179 8.44 -10.08 12.91
N THR A 180 9.08 -11.21 12.54
CA THR A 180 10.39 -11.22 11.89
C THR A 180 10.38 -10.78 10.43
N ASN A 181 9.22 -10.87 9.76
CA ASN A 181 9.02 -10.40 8.39
C ASN A 181 7.69 -9.62 8.26
N ASP A 182 7.39 -8.78 9.26
CA ASP A 182 6.10 -8.12 9.41
C ASP A 182 5.68 -7.29 8.19
N THR A 183 6.64 -6.63 7.54
CA THR A 183 6.43 -5.73 6.41
C THR A 183 6.09 -6.52 5.14
N GLY A 184 6.89 -7.54 4.80
CA GLY A 184 6.65 -8.38 3.62
C GLY A 184 5.35 -9.20 3.72
N GLU A 185 5.05 -9.68 4.93
CA GLU A 185 3.81 -10.41 5.21
C GLU A 185 2.59 -9.52 5.21
N ALA A 186 2.69 -8.29 5.77
CA ALA A 186 1.60 -7.33 5.71
C ALA A 186 1.25 -6.99 4.25
N LEU A 187 2.25 -6.75 3.39
CA LEU A 187 2.02 -6.55 1.95
C LEU A 187 1.32 -7.75 1.30
N SER A 188 1.71 -8.98 1.67
CA SER A 188 1.07 -10.21 1.20
C SER A 188 -0.39 -10.33 1.67
N GLU A 189 -0.68 -9.95 2.92
CA GLU A 189 -2.03 -9.97 3.48
C GLU A 189 -2.92 -8.85 2.94
N VAL A 190 -2.35 -7.67 2.64
CA VAL A 190 -3.05 -6.58 1.94
C VAL A 190 -3.53 -7.05 0.57
N GLN A 191 -2.71 -7.78 -0.19
CA GLN A 191 -3.12 -8.36 -1.47
C GLN A 191 -4.28 -9.36 -1.34
N MET A 192 -4.52 -9.88 -0.13
CA MET A 192 -5.67 -10.72 0.20
C MET A 192 -6.84 -9.96 0.86
N GLY A 193 -6.84 -8.62 0.80
CA GLY A 193 -7.91 -7.77 1.33
C GLY A 193 -7.88 -7.59 2.85
N MET A 194 -6.70 -7.55 3.46
CA MET A 194 -6.55 -7.21 4.88
C MET A 194 -7.08 -5.80 5.17
N LEU A 195 -7.96 -5.69 6.19
CA LEU A 195 -8.52 -4.42 6.66
C LEU A 195 -7.82 -3.90 7.93
N LEU A 196 -7.53 -4.79 8.88
CA LEU A 196 -6.91 -4.44 10.15
C LEU A 196 -5.86 -5.47 10.55
N SER A 197 -4.78 -4.95 11.15
CA SER A 197 -3.76 -5.73 11.82
C SER A 197 -3.50 -5.19 13.22
N ASN A 198 -2.96 -6.05 14.08
CA ASN A 198 -2.44 -5.66 15.38
C ASN A 198 -0.93 -5.95 15.47
N HIS A 199 -0.18 -4.95 15.95
CA HIS A 199 1.27 -4.99 16.13
C HIS A 199 1.64 -4.60 17.57
N SER A 200 1.64 -5.59 18.46
CA SER A 200 1.85 -5.42 19.91
C SER A 200 3.33 -5.56 20.32
N TYR A 201 4.24 -5.07 19.49
CA TYR A 201 5.69 -5.11 19.68
C TYR A 201 6.33 -3.81 19.20
N GLY A 202 7.59 -3.58 19.55
CA GLY A 202 8.35 -2.41 19.13
C GLY A 202 9.69 -2.34 19.86
N VAL A 203 10.49 -1.34 19.49
CA VAL A 203 11.80 -1.11 20.07
C VAL A 203 11.67 -0.29 21.36
N PRO A 204 12.14 -0.78 22.53
CA PRO A 204 12.12 0.01 23.75
C PRO A 204 12.93 1.32 23.59
N SER A 205 12.40 2.43 24.10
CA SER A 205 13.10 3.74 24.01
C SER A 205 14.45 3.75 24.75
N THR A 206 14.63 2.85 25.72
CA THR A 206 15.86 2.70 26.50
C THR A 206 16.98 1.94 25.80
N SER A 207 16.71 1.35 24.63
CA SER A 207 17.69 0.56 23.85
C SER A 207 18.19 1.26 22.59
N VAL A 208 17.82 2.52 22.40
CA VAL A 208 18.10 3.29 21.17
C VAL A 208 18.74 4.64 21.49
N PRO A 209 19.50 5.25 20.56
CA PRO A 209 20.04 6.59 20.75
C PRO A 209 18.93 7.65 20.90
N ASP A 210 19.23 8.75 21.60
CA ASP A 210 18.27 9.85 21.85
C ASP A 210 17.63 10.40 20.57
N PHE A 211 18.35 10.41 19.44
CA PHE A 211 17.80 10.93 18.17
C PHE A 211 16.75 10.04 17.51
N TYR A 212 16.64 8.79 17.93
CA TYR A 212 15.70 7.82 17.36
C TYR A 212 14.32 7.91 18.03
N VAL A 213 14.29 8.27 19.31
CA VAL A 213 13.05 8.45 20.07
C VAL A 213 12.30 9.66 19.54
N GLY A 214 11.00 9.53 19.30
CA GLY A 214 10.14 10.60 18.79
C GLY A 214 10.28 10.88 17.29
N SER A 215 11.34 10.37 16.65
CA SER A 215 11.70 10.68 15.27
C SER A 215 10.81 9.97 14.24
N TYR A 216 10.54 10.64 13.12
CA TYR A 216 10.00 9.99 11.94
C TYR A 216 11.14 9.31 11.16
N ASP A 217 11.37 8.04 11.49
CA ASP A 217 12.46 7.24 10.95
C ASP A 217 12.04 6.40 9.71
N ASP A 218 12.95 5.55 9.24
CA ASP A 218 12.72 4.69 8.07
C ASP A 218 11.61 3.64 8.33
N ASP A 219 11.47 3.16 9.57
CA ASP A 219 10.36 2.26 9.95
C ASP A 219 9.02 2.99 9.84
N ALA A 220 8.94 4.22 10.36
CA ALA A 220 7.73 5.06 10.26
C ALA A 220 7.38 5.36 8.80
N ARG A 221 8.39 5.69 7.98
CA ARG A 221 8.23 5.94 6.53
C ARG A 221 7.72 4.70 5.80
N THR A 222 8.31 3.53 6.08
CA THR A 222 7.93 2.25 5.46
C THR A 222 6.47 1.91 5.73
N TRP A 223 5.99 2.07 6.96
CA TRP A 223 4.59 1.80 7.28
C TRP A 223 3.62 2.84 6.69
N ASP A 224 4.05 4.10 6.55
CA ASP A 224 3.28 5.10 5.80
C ASP A 224 3.19 4.75 4.30
N GLU A 225 4.25 4.21 3.71
CA GLU A 225 4.29 3.77 2.32
C GLU A 225 3.35 2.58 2.07
N ILE A 226 3.32 1.61 2.97
CA ILE A 226 2.36 0.51 2.93
C ILE A 226 0.93 1.04 3.03
N ALA A 227 0.65 1.91 4.01
CA ALA A 227 -0.69 2.44 4.22
C ALA A 227 -1.17 3.29 3.02
N TYR A 228 -0.29 4.10 2.44
CA TYR A 228 -0.59 4.90 1.25
C TYR A 228 -0.98 4.03 0.05
N ASN A 229 -0.24 2.94 -0.19
CA ASN A 229 -0.55 1.98 -1.25
C ASN A 229 -1.69 1.00 -0.91
N ALA A 230 -2.18 1.00 0.33
CA ALA A 230 -3.22 0.12 0.83
C ALA A 230 -4.32 0.90 1.58
N PRO A 231 -5.14 1.71 0.88
CA PRO A 231 -6.02 2.72 1.51
C PRO A 231 -7.13 2.15 2.41
N TYR A 232 -7.40 0.85 2.36
CA TYR A 232 -8.36 0.16 3.24
C TYR A 232 -7.72 -0.47 4.49
N TYR A 233 -6.38 -0.56 4.52
CA TYR A 233 -5.65 -1.24 5.58
C TYR A 233 -5.25 -0.26 6.69
N LEU A 234 -5.72 -0.51 7.91
CA LEU A 234 -5.30 0.21 9.11
C LEU A 234 -4.45 -0.67 10.01
N MET A 235 -3.17 -0.30 10.15
CA MET A 235 -2.28 -0.86 11.15
C MET A 235 -2.62 -0.31 12.54
N VAL A 236 -2.88 -1.19 13.51
CA VAL A 236 -3.07 -0.81 14.92
C VAL A 236 -1.85 -1.25 15.73
N ALA A 237 -1.19 -0.30 16.39
CA ALA A 237 0.09 -0.52 17.05
C ALA A 237 0.03 -0.12 18.54
N SER A 238 0.73 -0.86 19.40
CA SER A 238 0.90 -0.49 20.81
C SER A 238 1.84 0.71 20.97
N ALA A 239 1.57 1.65 21.88
CA ALA A 239 2.44 2.84 22.05
C ALA A 239 3.83 2.51 22.66
N GLY A 240 3.99 1.38 23.34
CA GLY A 240 5.20 1.05 24.12
C GLY A 240 4.96 1.12 25.63
N ASN A 241 5.88 0.55 26.41
CA ASN A 241 5.73 0.38 27.86
C ASN A 241 6.82 1.10 28.68
N ASN A 242 7.42 2.15 28.11
CA ASN A 242 8.52 2.90 28.72
C ASN A 242 8.04 4.17 29.47
N GLY A 243 6.75 4.30 29.78
CA GLY A 243 6.18 5.49 30.41
C GLY A 243 6.84 5.90 31.74
N GLY A 244 7.35 4.94 32.51
CA GLY A 244 8.08 5.19 33.75
C GLY A 244 9.58 5.51 33.55
N ASP A 245 10.11 5.28 32.35
CA ASP A 245 11.53 5.46 32.07
C ASP A 245 11.84 6.93 31.75
N PRO A 246 12.96 7.47 32.26
CA PRO A 246 13.38 8.82 31.93
C PRO A 246 13.89 8.88 30.49
N ASN A 247 13.41 9.86 29.71
CA ASN A 247 14.10 10.34 28.51
C ASN A 247 14.73 11.70 28.84
N ALA A 248 16.06 11.74 28.99
CA ALA A 248 16.79 12.96 29.33
C ALA A 248 16.97 13.90 28.12
N GLY A 249 16.84 13.37 26.90
CA GLY A 249 16.94 14.11 25.65
C GLY A 249 15.63 14.75 25.19
N ALA A 250 14.49 14.42 25.82
CA ALA A 250 13.17 14.89 25.43
C ALA A 250 13.00 16.42 25.49
N SER A 251 12.36 16.99 24.47
CA SER A 251 11.96 18.41 24.42
C SER A 251 11.07 18.85 25.60
N THR A 252 10.25 17.93 26.13
CA THR A 252 9.47 18.11 27.36
C THR A 252 9.81 17.01 28.37
N PRO A 253 10.25 17.35 29.60
CA PRO A 253 10.58 16.33 30.60
C PRO A 253 9.41 15.37 30.87
N GLY A 254 9.67 14.07 30.78
CA GLY A 254 8.69 13.01 31.02
C GLY A 254 7.90 12.55 29.80
N PHE A 255 8.15 13.12 28.62
CA PHE A 255 7.49 12.83 27.35
C PHE A 255 8.48 12.24 26.34
N ASP A 256 8.03 12.09 25.08
CA ASP A 256 8.84 11.66 23.94
C ASP A 256 9.43 10.25 24.15
N LYS A 257 8.61 9.23 23.96
CA LYS A 257 8.94 7.82 24.27
C LYS A 257 8.46 6.83 23.21
N LEU A 258 8.08 7.34 22.05
CA LEU A 258 7.64 6.54 20.91
C LEU A 258 8.83 6.29 19.97
N THR A 259 8.81 5.18 19.25
CA THR A 259 9.95 4.69 18.47
C THR A 259 9.47 4.02 17.19
N GLY A 260 10.26 4.07 16.11
CA GLY A 260 10.00 3.30 14.90
C GLY A 260 8.62 3.56 14.31
N ASN A 261 7.96 2.46 13.95
CA ASN A 261 6.59 2.47 13.43
C ASN A 261 5.57 3.18 14.34
N LYS A 262 5.83 3.46 15.62
CA LYS A 262 4.89 4.21 16.48
C LYS A 262 4.83 5.70 16.15
N VAL A 263 5.72 6.18 15.28
CA VAL A 263 5.76 7.57 14.81
C VAL A 263 5.22 7.70 13.38
N SER A 264 4.75 6.61 12.74
CA SER A 264 4.05 6.65 11.44
C SER A 264 2.80 7.55 11.49
N LYS A 265 2.54 8.32 10.43
CA LYS A 265 1.37 9.21 10.32
C LYS A 265 0.08 8.42 10.11
N ASN A 266 0.14 7.36 9.31
CA ASN A 266 -1.03 6.69 8.75
C ASN A 266 -1.57 5.54 9.61
N ASN A 267 -0.82 5.08 10.62
CA ASN A 267 -1.28 4.04 11.55
C ASN A 267 -2.11 4.59 12.72
N LEU A 268 -2.63 3.70 13.57
CA LEU A 268 -3.32 4.04 14.81
C LEU A 268 -2.55 3.48 16.02
N VAL A 269 -1.95 4.37 16.81
CA VAL A 269 -1.12 4.04 17.97
C VAL A 269 -1.95 4.13 19.24
N VAL A 270 -1.86 3.10 20.08
CA VAL A 270 -2.76 2.87 21.20
C VAL A 270 -2.05 2.97 22.55
N ALA A 271 -2.46 3.94 23.36
CA ALA A 271 -2.07 4.09 24.76
C ALA A 271 -2.78 3.07 25.67
N ASN A 272 -2.19 2.78 26.84
CA ASN A 272 -2.77 1.86 27.83
C ASN A 272 -3.37 2.62 29.00
N CYS A 273 -4.66 2.43 29.28
CA CYS A 273 -5.32 2.90 30.48
C CYS A 273 -5.68 1.78 31.49
N GLN A 274 -6.08 2.22 32.68
CA GLN A 274 -6.76 1.39 33.67
C GLN A 274 -8.18 1.02 33.20
N ASP A 275 -8.88 0.19 33.97
CA ASP A 275 -10.32 -0.04 33.76
C ASP A 275 -11.09 1.28 33.80
N ALA A 276 -11.79 1.59 32.71
CA ALA A 276 -12.59 2.80 32.64
C ALA A 276 -13.91 2.60 33.40
N ASN A 277 -14.32 3.60 34.18
CA ASN A 277 -15.61 3.60 34.84
C ASN A 277 -16.67 4.14 33.86
N ILE A 278 -17.51 3.24 33.37
CA ILE A 278 -18.52 3.53 32.34
C ILE A 278 -19.92 3.42 32.93
N SER A 279 -20.78 4.40 32.67
CA SER A 279 -22.19 4.38 33.07
C SER A 279 -22.95 3.26 32.36
N ALA A 280 -24.14 2.89 32.86
CA ALA A 280 -25.00 1.93 32.19
C ALA A 280 -25.46 2.39 30.79
N GLN A 281 -25.45 3.71 30.55
CA GLN A 281 -25.79 4.34 29.27
C GLN A 281 -24.58 4.39 28.32
N GLY A 282 -23.39 4.01 28.77
CA GLY A 282 -22.16 4.01 28.00
C GLY A 282 -21.31 5.28 28.14
N ASP A 283 -21.68 6.22 29.02
CA ASP A 283 -20.95 7.48 29.23
C ASP A 283 -19.72 7.26 30.10
N LEU A 284 -18.63 7.99 29.80
CA LEU A 284 -17.41 7.94 30.61
C LEU A 284 -17.63 8.71 31.92
N ILE A 285 -17.46 8.03 33.05
CA ILE A 285 -17.44 8.66 34.38
C ILE A 285 -16.02 9.05 34.76
N GLY A 286 -15.03 8.21 34.41
CA GLY A 286 -13.62 8.52 34.60
C GLY A 286 -12.70 7.38 34.20
N VAL A 287 -11.47 7.73 33.82
CA VAL A 287 -10.40 6.80 33.46
C VAL A 287 -9.06 7.42 33.83
N SER A 288 -8.04 6.60 34.07
CA SER A 288 -6.67 7.05 34.30
C SER A 288 -5.72 6.27 33.41
N ILE A 289 -4.68 6.94 32.92
CA ILE A 289 -3.65 6.27 32.13
C ILE A 289 -2.85 5.29 33.00
N ASN A 290 -2.38 4.20 32.42
CA ASN A 290 -1.40 3.35 33.09
C ASN A 290 -0.02 4.02 32.99
N SER A 291 0.69 4.13 34.11
CA SER A 291 1.98 4.83 34.17
C SER A 291 3.08 4.19 33.31
N SER A 292 2.92 2.93 32.91
CA SER A 292 3.83 2.27 31.97
C SER A 292 3.61 2.68 30.52
N SER A 293 2.46 3.23 30.13
CA SER A 293 2.19 3.59 28.74
C SER A 293 3.21 4.64 28.26
N SER A 294 3.87 4.40 27.13
CA SER A 294 4.72 5.44 26.51
C SER A 294 3.86 6.65 26.08
N GLN A 295 4.44 7.84 26.18
CA GLN A 295 3.85 9.11 25.77
C GLN A 295 4.54 9.62 24.51
N GLY A 296 3.80 10.34 23.66
CA GLY A 296 4.41 11.20 22.65
C GLY A 296 4.84 12.54 23.26
N PRO A 297 4.75 13.66 22.54
CA PRO A 297 4.40 13.74 21.11
C PRO A 297 5.49 13.09 20.25
N ALA A 298 5.30 13.04 18.94
CA ALA A 298 6.44 12.91 18.04
C ALA A 298 7.30 14.19 18.07
N ASP A 299 8.53 14.13 17.55
CA ASP A 299 9.48 15.25 17.55
C ASP A 299 8.95 16.50 16.83
N ASP A 300 8.17 16.28 15.76
CA ASP A 300 7.47 17.32 15.01
C ASP A 300 6.14 17.76 15.65
N LEU A 301 5.91 17.40 16.92
CA LEU A 301 4.74 17.74 17.74
C LEU A 301 3.41 17.13 17.29
N ARG A 302 3.42 16.13 16.42
CA ARG A 302 2.21 15.36 16.10
C ARG A 302 1.60 14.72 17.34
N ILE A 303 0.27 14.65 17.37
CA ILE A 303 -0.51 14.00 18.42
C ILE A 303 -0.28 12.49 18.35
N LYS A 304 0.55 11.99 19.26
CA LYS A 304 0.74 10.56 19.52
C LYS A 304 0.78 10.29 21.03
N PRO A 305 0.31 9.12 21.49
CA PRO A 305 -0.45 8.10 20.75
C PRO A 305 -1.76 8.68 20.16
N ASP A 306 -2.39 8.03 19.19
CA ASP A 306 -3.60 8.57 18.54
C ASP A 306 -4.84 8.38 19.42
N ILE A 307 -4.92 7.26 20.13
CA ILE A 307 -6.09 6.83 20.89
C ILE A 307 -5.67 6.05 22.14
N THR A 308 -6.58 5.90 23.10
CA THR A 308 -6.38 5.08 24.31
C THR A 308 -7.32 3.88 24.34
N GLY A 309 -6.80 2.74 24.81
CA GLY A 309 -7.53 1.51 25.08
C GLY A 309 -7.19 0.92 26.45
N ASN A 310 -7.98 -0.06 26.90
CA ASN A 310 -7.71 -0.76 28.15
C ASN A 310 -6.75 -1.93 27.92
N GLY A 311 -5.66 -1.95 28.66
CA GLY A 311 -4.67 -3.02 28.64
C GLY A 311 -4.04 -3.28 30.00
N THR A 312 -4.77 -3.05 31.10
CA THR A 312 -4.25 -3.26 32.45
C THR A 312 -4.94 -4.43 33.13
N ASN A 313 -4.15 -5.40 33.62
CA ASN A 313 -4.62 -6.66 34.25
C ASN A 313 -5.64 -7.43 33.39
N LEU A 314 -5.49 -7.35 32.07
CA LEU A 314 -6.44 -7.89 31.11
C LEU A 314 -6.35 -9.42 31.10
N TYR A 315 -7.46 -10.09 31.39
CA TYR A 315 -7.55 -11.56 31.43
C TYR A 315 -7.85 -12.12 30.04
N SER A 316 -7.07 -13.07 29.55
CA SER A 316 -7.27 -13.67 28.23
C SER A 316 -6.64 -15.06 28.16
N THR A 317 -6.69 -15.69 26.98
CA THR A 317 -6.13 -17.02 26.72
C THR A 317 -4.62 -17.06 26.95
N PHE A 318 -4.14 -18.21 27.43
CA PHE A 318 -2.73 -18.43 27.73
C PHE A 318 -2.24 -19.76 27.11
N GLN A 319 -0.93 -19.94 27.08
CA GLN A 319 -0.22 -20.93 26.27
C GLN A 319 0.01 -22.29 26.94
N SER A 320 -0.22 -22.46 28.25
CA SER A 320 0.21 -23.69 28.94
C SER A 320 -0.70 -24.88 28.65
N SER A 321 -1.97 -24.66 28.33
CA SER A 321 -2.92 -25.71 27.93
C SER A 321 -4.06 -25.15 27.09
N ASP A 322 -4.92 -25.99 26.52
CA ASP A 322 -6.07 -25.54 25.71
C ASP A 322 -7.20 -24.93 26.55
N THR A 323 -7.06 -24.92 27.88
CA THR A 323 -7.99 -24.31 28.84
C THR A 323 -7.28 -23.34 29.78
N ASP A 324 -6.11 -22.82 29.37
CA ASP A 324 -5.27 -21.96 30.21
C ASP A 324 -5.56 -20.48 29.97
N TYR A 325 -5.56 -19.70 31.04
CA TYR A 325 -5.90 -18.28 31.00
C TYR A 325 -5.03 -17.51 31.98
N GLY A 326 -4.72 -16.26 31.64
CA GLY A 326 -3.85 -15.41 32.45
C GLY A 326 -4.16 -13.93 32.29
N SER A 327 -3.72 -13.14 33.27
CA SER A 327 -3.83 -11.68 33.25
C SER A 327 -2.45 -11.04 33.08
N ILE A 328 -2.33 -10.14 32.10
CA ILE A 328 -1.12 -9.34 31.88
C ILE A 328 -1.48 -7.88 31.58
N SER A 329 -0.50 -7.00 31.69
CA SER A 329 -0.67 -5.56 31.47
C SER A 329 0.31 -5.03 30.44
N GLY A 330 -0.13 -4.07 29.61
CA GLY A 330 0.71 -3.33 28.68
C GLY A 330 -0.09 -2.69 27.56
N THR A 331 0.53 -1.77 26.82
CA THR A 331 -0.01 -1.28 25.54
C THR A 331 -0.20 -2.42 24.54
N SER A 332 0.54 -3.52 24.70
CA SER A 332 0.34 -4.77 23.98
C SER A 332 -1.03 -5.43 24.18
N MET A 333 -1.74 -5.12 25.28
CA MET A 333 -3.10 -5.57 25.56
C MET A 333 -4.13 -4.51 25.17
N ALA A 334 -3.77 -3.23 25.25
CA ALA A 334 -4.62 -2.12 24.81
C ALA A 334 -4.82 -2.11 23.29
N SER A 335 -3.76 -2.37 22.52
CA SER A 335 -3.80 -2.45 21.05
C SER A 335 -4.81 -3.49 20.52
N PRO A 336 -4.81 -4.77 20.95
CA PRO A 336 -5.80 -5.75 20.50
C PRO A 336 -7.21 -5.47 21.06
N ASN A 337 -7.33 -4.82 22.22
CA ASN A 337 -8.63 -4.34 22.71
C ASN A 337 -9.23 -3.30 21.75
N VAL A 338 -8.44 -2.32 21.30
CA VAL A 338 -8.86 -1.34 20.29
C VAL A 338 -9.10 -2.01 18.94
N MET A 339 -8.14 -2.75 18.39
CA MET A 339 -8.26 -3.40 17.07
C MET A 339 -9.48 -4.31 16.96
N GLY A 340 -9.73 -5.14 17.99
CA GLY A 340 -10.91 -6.00 18.03
C GLY A 340 -12.23 -5.22 18.08
N THR A 341 -12.22 -4.05 18.72
CA THR A 341 -13.38 -3.13 18.73
C THR A 341 -13.58 -2.46 17.38
N LEU A 342 -12.50 -2.03 16.71
CA LEU A 342 -12.55 -1.45 15.37
C LEU A 342 -13.02 -2.46 14.30
N LEU A 343 -12.72 -3.76 14.46
CA LEU A 343 -13.29 -4.82 13.62
C LEU A 343 -14.83 -4.86 13.69
N LEU A 344 -15.42 -4.61 14.87
CA LEU A 344 -16.88 -4.51 15.01
C LEU A 344 -17.43 -3.27 14.29
N LEU A 345 -16.71 -2.14 14.34
CA LEU A 345 -17.12 -0.92 13.62
C LEU A 345 -17.05 -1.10 12.11
N GLN A 346 -16.03 -1.79 11.58
CA GLN A 346 -15.99 -2.17 10.17
C GLN A 346 -17.13 -3.11 9.79
N GLN A 347 -17.46 -4.08 10.65
CA GLN A 347 -18.64 -4.93 10.44
C GLN A 347 -19.93 -4.10 10.39
N HIS A 348 -20.09 -3.14 11.31
CA HIS A 348 -21.26 -2.26 11.36
C HIS A 348 -21.39 -1.43 10.09
N TYR A 349 -20.30 -0.75 9.71
CA TYR A 349 -20.27 0.05 8.49
C TYR A 349 -20.57 -0.78 7.24
N LYS A 350 -20.06 -2.01 7.16
CA LYS A 350 -20.40 -2.95 6.09
C LYS A 350 -21.87 -3.33 6.07
N ASN A 351 -22.47 -3.57 7.23
CA ASN A 351 -23.89 -3.89 7.32
C ASN A 351 -24.77 -2.73 6.84
N THR A 352 -24.41 -1.50 7.19
CA THR A 352 -25.18 -0.30 6.86
C THR A 352 -24.95 0.17 5.41
N ASN A 353 -23.68 0.18 4.95
CA ASN A 353 -23.28 0.85 3.71
C ASN A 353 -22.89 -0.11 2.59
N GLN A 354 -22.95 -1.42 2.83
CA GLN A 354 -22.55 -2.48 1.88
C GLN A 354 -21.10 -2.37 1.37
N ASN A 355 -20.25 -1.55 1.98
CA ASN A 355 -18.82 -1.38 1.71
C ASN A 355 -18.04 -1.28 3.03
N PHE A 356 -16.71 -1.37 2.98
CA PHE A 356 -15.84 -1.14 4.15
C PHE A 356 -15.34 0.30 4.14
N MET A 357 -15.00 0.85 5.30
CA MET A 357 -14.34 2.14 5.43
C MET A 357 -12.89 2.06 4.93
N LYS A 358 -12.39 3.13 4.30
CA LYS A 358 -10.95 3.37 4.19
C LYS A 358 -10.30 3.47 5.58
N ALA A 359 -9.00 3.24 5.65
CA ALA A 359 -8.22 3.32 6.89
C ALA A 359 -8.31 4.71 7.53
N ALA A 360 -8.19 5.77 6.73
CA ALA A 360 -8.37 7.16 7.17
C ALA A 360 -9.77 7.40 7.76
N THR A 361 -10.83 6.82 7.18
CA THR A 361 -12.20 6.96 7.68
C THR A 361 -12.38 6.27 9.02
N LEU A 362 -11.87 5.03 9.18
CA LEU A 362 -11.92 4.31 10.44
C LEU A 362 -11.11 5.02 11.55
N LYS A 363 -9.93 5.56 11.20
CA LYS A 363 -9.11 6.39 12.09
C LYS A 363 -9.85 7.68 12.49
N ALA A 364 -10.43 8.40 11.52
CA ALA A 364 -11.23 9.60 11.78
C ALA A 364 -12.40 9.32 12.73
N VAL A 365 -13.20 8.28 12.47
CA VAL A 365 -14.34 7.91 13.33
C VAL A 365 -13.88 7.57 14.75
N ALA A 366 -12.78 6.82 14.89
CA ALA A 366 -12.22 6.45 16.20
C ALA A 366 -11.78 7.69 17.00
N CYS A 367 -11.01 8.60 16.39
CA CYS A 367 -10.52 9.82 17.04
C CYS A 367 -11.62 10.87 17.26
N HIS A 368 -12.56 10.99 16.34
CA HIS A 368 -13.68 11.93 16.41
C HIS A 368 -14.61 11.62 17.59
N THR A 369 -14.88 10.33 17.82
CA THR A 369 -15.88 9.90 18.80
C THR A 369 -15.30 9.55 20.17
N ALA A 370 -13.97 9.60 20.32
CA ALA A 370 -13.28 9.32 21.56
C ALA A 370 -13.78 10.20 22.73
N ASP A 371 -13.84 9.62 23.91
CA ASP A 371 -14.11 10.38 25.14
C ASP A 371 -12.80 11.04 25.61
N ASP A 372 -12.81 12.38 25.65
CA ASP A 372 -11.69 13.18 26.14
C ASP A 372 -11.34 12.81 27.60
N ALA A 373 -10.06 12.65 27.88
CA ALA A 373 -9.52 12.29 29.18
C ALA A 373 -8.07 12.76 29.29
N GLY A 374 -7.67 13.24 30.47
CA GLY A 374 -6.36 13.85 30.67
C GLY A 374 -6.45 15.38 30.68
N LEU A 375 -5.59 16.03 29.89
CA LEU A 375 -5.75 17.47 29.63
C LEU A 375 -6.95 17.68 28.70
N ALA A 376 -7.56 18.87 28.72
CA ALA A 376 -8.71 19.15 27.86
C ALA A 376 -8.28 19.19 26.37
N GLY A 377 -9.00 18.47 25.50
CA GLY A 377 -8.61 18.31 24.11
C GLY A 377 -7.49 17.27 23.94
N PRO A 378 -6.93 17.12 22.72
CA PRO A 378 -5.90 16.11 22.49
C PRO A 378 -4.65 16.38 23.33
N ASP A 379 -4.00 15.32 23.80
CA ASP A 379 -2.74 15.41 24.53
C ASP A 379 -1.77 14.27 24.18
N ALA A 380 -0.53 14.41 24.61
CA ALA A 380 0.55 13.45 24.33
C ALA A 380 0.51 12.16 25.18
N VAL A 381 -0.55 11.98 25.99
CA VAL A 381 -0.71 10.86 26.93
C VAL A 381 -1.88 9.96 26.51
N PHE A 382 -3.06 10.57 26.29
CA PHE A 382 -4.29 9.91 25.89
C PHE A 382 -4.57 10.00 24.38
N GLY A 383 -3.83 10.84 23.66
CA GLY A 383 -4.11 11.13 22.26
C GLY A 383 -5.40 11.93 22.12
N TRP A 384 -6.28 11.48 21.23
CA TRP A 384 -7.64 12.01 21.10
C TRP A 384 -8.62 11.53 22.20
N GLY A 385 -8.19 10.62 23.08
CA GLY A 385 -8.98 10.14 24.21
C GLY A 385 -9.21 8.62 24.22
N LEU A 386 -10.11 8.16 25.09
CA LEU A 386 -10.50 6.76 25.20
C LEU A 386 -11.48 6.40 24.07
N LEU A 387 -11.20 5.31 23.33
CA LEU A 387 -12.09 4.82 22.27
C LEU A 387 -13.53 4.64 22.78
N ASN A 388 -14.49 5.28 22.12
CA ASN A 388 -15.92 5.13 22.41
C ASN A 388 -16.65 4.51 21.21
N ALA A 389 -16.70 3.18 21.15
CA ALA A 389 -17.31 2.48 20.03
C ALA A 389 -18.82 2.68 19.92
N LYS A 390 -19.50 3.02 21.02
CA LYS A 390 -20.94 3.33 21.01
C LYS A 390 -21.20 4.59 20.19
N LYS A 391 -20.50 5.69 20.51
CA LYS A 391 -20.61 6.94 19.74
C LYS A 391 -20.18 6.76 18.28
N ALA A 392 -19.13 5.96 18.03
CA ALA A 392 -18.75 5.59 16.67
C ALA A 392 -19.87 4.86 15.91
N ALA A 393 -20.49 3.84 16.51
CA ALA A 393 -21.59 3.11 15.89
C ALA A 393 -22.84 3.98 15.69
N GLU A 394 -23.12 4.90 16.61
CA GLU A 394 -24.20 5.90 16.47
C GLU A 394 -23.91 6.85 15.30
N ALA A 395 -22.69 7.38 15.19
CA ALA A 395 -22.27 8.22 14.06
C ALA A 395 -22.35 7.48 12.71
N ILE A 396 -22.04 6.19 12.66
CA ILE A 396 -22.21 5.37 11.45
C ILE A 396 -23.69 5.16 11.13
N THR A 397 -24.51 4.88 12.14
CA THR A 397 -25.95 4.61 11.95
C THR A 397 -26.72 5.85 11.51
N ASN A 398 -26.34 7.02 12.03
CA ASN A 398 -27.01 8.29 11.78
C ASN A 398 -26.44 9.05 10.58
N ASN A 399 -25.51 8.46 9.84
CA ASN A 399 -24.85 9.11 8.71
C ASN A 399 -25.89 9.64 7.70
N GLY A 400 -25.79 10.93 7.38
CA GLY A 400 -26.69 11.68 6.50
C GLY A 400 -27.72 12.55 7.23
N ILE A 401 -28.19 12.16 8.42
CA ILE A 401 -29.26 12.88 9.13
C ILE A 401 -28.77 13.47 10.46
N GLY A 402 -28.08 12.68 11.29
CA GLY A 402 -27.57 13.12 12.61
C GLY A 402 -26.05 13.19 12.70
N SER A 403 -25.37 12.81 11.63
CA SER A 403 -23.91 12.84 11.47
C SER A 403 -23.58 12.84 9.99
N ILE A 404 -22.34 13.18 9.66
CA ILE A 404 -21.80 13.05 8.30
C ILE A 404 -20.54 12.22 8.39
N ILE A 405 -20.42 11.19 7.58
CA ILE A 405 -19.22 10.41 7.33
C ILE A 405 -19.08 10.32 5.81
N SER A 406 -18.08 11.01 5.25
CA SER A 406 -17.80 11.00 3.82
C SER A 406 -16.32 10.77 3.53
N GLU A 407 -16.05 10.24 2.34
CA GLU A 407 -14.70 10.07 1.78
C GLU A 407 -14.61 10.95 0.53
N GLU A 408 -13.80 11.99 0.61
CA GLU A 408 -13.74 13.09 -0.34
C GLU A 408 -12.39 13.12 -1.08
N HIS A 409 -12.36 13.78 -2.23
CA HIS A 409 -11.19 13.92 -3.09
C HIS A 409 -10.88 15.39 -3.32
N LEU A 410 -9.68 15.85 -2.95
CA LEU A 410 -9.24 17.24 -3.11
C LEU A 410 -8.13 17.32 -4.16
N VAL A 411 -8.37 18.03 -5.27
CA VAL A 411 -7.34 18.27 -6.30
C VAL A 411 -6.58 19.57 -6.05
N GLN A 412 -5.41 19.73 -6.69
CA GLN A 412 -4.58 20.93 -6.59
C GLN A 412 -5.39 22.22 -6.89
N GLY A 413 -5.37 23.15 -5.93
CA GLY A 413 -6.07 24.43 -5.94
C GLY A 413 -7.55 24.37 -5.55
N GLN A 414 -8.10 23.18 -5.25
CA GLN A 414 -9.51 23.02 -4.90
C GLN A 414 -9.78 23.45 -3.44
N THR A 415 -11.01 23.92 -3.21
CA THR A 415 -11.61 24.05 -1.88
C THR A 415 -12.85 23.16 -1.82
N TYR A 416 -12.90 22.26 -0.84
CA TYR A 416 -14.11 21.53 -0.50
C TYR A 416 -14.92 22.34 0.52
N SER A 417 -16.25 22.38 0.39
CA SER A 417 -17.11 23.12 1.30
C SER A 417 -18.47 22.45 1.45
N ILE A 418 -18.93 22.31 2.70
CA ILE A 418 -20.30 21.91 3.04
C ILE A 418 -20.91 22.84 4.07
N THR A 419 -22.23 22.91 4.10
CA THR A 419 -22.99 23.62 5.13
C THR A 419 -23.67 22.60 6.01
N VAL A 420 -23.59 22.79 7.32
CA VAL A 420 -24.20 21.91 8.32
C VAL A 420 -25.03 22.74 9.30
N ASN A 421 -26.20 22.23 9.66
CA ASN A 421 -27.04 22.82 10.70
C ASN A 421 -26.73 22.13 12.02
N SER A 422 -26.43 22.89 13.07
CA SER A 422 -26.23 22.31 14.40
C SER A 422 -27.56 21.89 15.01
N ASP A 423 -27.55 20.75 15.70
CA ASP A 423 -28.73 20.23 16.44
C ASP A 423 -29.15 21.11 17.64
N GLY A 424 -28.32 22.09 18.01
CA GLY A 424 -28.57 23.01 19.12
C GLY A 424 -28.39 22.43 20.53
N VAL A 425 -27.97 21.16 20.64
CA VAL A 425 -27.90 20.42 21.90
C VAL A 425 -26.50 19.85 22.12
N THR A 426 -25.95 19.15 21.14
CA THR A 426 -24.61 18.56 21.24
C THR A 426 -23.57 19.51 20.63
N PRO A 427 -22.30 19.46 21.08
CA PRO A 427 -21.24 20.21 20.42
C PRO A 427 -21.16 19.84 18.94
N LEU A 428 -21.08 20.85 18.06
CA LEU A 428 -20.80 20.61 16.65
C LEU A 428 -19.31 20.29 16.53
N SER A 429 -18.99 19.06 16.17
CA SER A 429 -17.62 18.58 15.99
C SER A 429 -17.41 18.18 14.54
N ALA A 430 -16.25 18.52 13.97
CA ALA A 430 -15.85 18.06 12.64
C ALA A 430 -14.39 17.60 12.65
N THR A 431 -14.11 16.44 12.05
CA THR A 431 -12.78 15.86 11.91
C THR A 431 -12.49 15.54 10.46
N ILE A 432 -11.33 15.96 9.95
CA ILE A 432 -10.74 15.38 8.75
C ILE A 432 -9.60 14.43 9.11
N ALA A 433 -9.44 13.37 8.34
CA ALA A 433 -8.22 12.54 8.37
C ALA A 433 -7.87 12.09 6.96
N TRP A 434 -6.57 11.92 6.69
CA TRP A 434 -6.12 11.41 5.39
C TRP A 434 -4.93 10.47 5.54
N THR A 435 -4.83 9.53 4.62
CA THR A 435 -3.62 8.72 4.44
C THR A 435 -2.63 9.58 3.64
N ASP A 436 -1.69 10.20 4.34
CA ASP A 436 -0.69 11.09 3.74
C ASP A 436 0.38 10.27 3.00
N VAL A 437 1.05 10.88 2.02
CA VAL A 437 2.21 10.24 1.36
C VAL A 437 3.37 10.10 2.35
N PRO A 438 4.30 9.15 2.16
CA PRO A 438 5.46 9.00 3.03
C PRO A 438 6.27 10.29 3.13
N GLY A 439 6.65 10.67 4.35
CA GLY A 439 7.48 11.85 4.62
C GLY A 439 8.96 11.59 4.37
N GLU A 440 9.75 12.65 4.46
CA GLU A 440 11.21 12.55 4.49
C GLU A 440 11.67 12.02 5.85
N VAL A 441 12.63 11.09 5.85
CA VAL A 441 13.21 10.53 7.08
C VAL A 441 13.98 11.62 7.83
N ALA A 442 13.81 11.67 9.15
CA ALA A 442 14.49 12.63 10.01
C ALA A 442 16.02 12.51 9.92
N SER A 443 16.72 13.64 10.08
CA SER A 443 18.15 13.79 9.78
C SER A 443 19.13 13.13 10.78
N GLY A 444 18.64 12.27 11.67
CA GLY A 444 19.41 11.70 12.78
C GLY A 444 19.77 12.73 13.88
N ILE A 445 19.08 13.88 13.89
CA ILE A 445 19.18 14.91 14.92
C ILE A 445 18.08 14.69 15.94
N ALA A 446 18.40 14.74 17.23
CA ALA A 446 17.41 14.57 18.29
C ALA A 446 16.44 15.74 18.39
N ASN A 447 15.14 15.46 18.56
CA ASN A 447 14.06 16.44 18.59
C ASN A 447 13.96 17.25 17.29
N ASP A 448 14.06 16.58 16.13
CA ASP A 448 13.92 17.23 14.82
C ASP A 448 12.47 17.68 14.62
N ALA A 449 12.23 18.98 14.74
CA ALA A 449 10.90 19.57 14.60
C ALA A 449 10.41 19.71 13.15
N THR A 450 11.14 19.16 12.17
CA THR A 450 10.73 19.19 10.76
C THR A 450 9.47 18.35 10.57
N PRO A 451 8.36 18.92 10.07
CA PRO A 451 7.13 18.16 9.88
C PRO A 451 7.33 16.96 8.96
N ALA A 452 6.90 15.78 9.40
CA ALA A 452 6.81 14.60 8.53
C ALA A 452 5.65 14.72 7.53
N LEU A 453 4.68 15.61 7.79
CA LEU A 453 3.51 15.88 6.96
C LEU A 453 3.93 16.40 5.58
N VAL A 454 3.36 15.82 4.51
CA VAL A 454 3.67 16.21 3.13
C VAL A 454 2.49 16.96 2.51
N ASN A 455 1.32 16.34 2.45
CA ASN A 455 0.11 17.00 1.99
C ASN A 455 -0.58 17.68 3.18
N ASP A 456 -0.38 19.00 3.32
CA ASP A 456 -0.97 19.83 4.38
C ASP A 456 -2.42 20.25 4.02
N LEU A 457 -3.40 19.54 4.58
CA LEU A 457 -4.82 19.87 4.48
C LEU A 457 -5.28 20.68 5.70
N ASP A 458 -6.19 21.62 5.47
CA ASP A 458 -6.69 22.54 6.49
C ASP A 458 -8.23 22.50 6.56
N ILE A 459 -8.78 22.04 7.69
CA ILE A 459 -10.19 22.25 8.03
C ILE A 459 -10.40 23.61 8.70
N ARG A 460 -11.46 24.31 8.30
CA ARG A 460 -12.03 25.45 9.04
C ARG A 460 -13.53 25.28 9.17
N ILE A 461 -14.07 25.71 10.30
CA ILE A 461 -15.51 25.95 10.44
C ILE A 461 -15.74 27.45 10.54
N THR A 462 -16.69 27.98 9.79
CA THR A 462 -17.03 29.40 9.80
C THR A 462 -18.50 29.62 10.08
N LYS A 463 -18.79 30.70 10.81
CA LYS A 463 -20.14 31.24 10.98
C LYS A 463 -20.05 32.75 11.06
N ASN A 464 -20.66 33.42 10.08
CA ASN A 464 -20.52 34.86 9.89
C ASN A 464 -19.04 35.27 9.80
N ALA A 465 -18.57 36.17 10.66
CA ALA A 465 -17.18 36.62 10.70
C ALA A 465 -16.27 35.78 11.63
N THR A 466 -16.80 34.75 12.28
CA THR A 466 -16.04 33.90 13.21
C THR A 466 -15.51 32.67 12.50
N THR A 467 -14.21 32.39 12.67
CA THR A 467 -13.52 31.18 12.19
C THR A 467 -13.06 30.37 13.39
N PHE A 468 -13.32 29.06 13.34
CA PHE A 468 -12.86 28.07 14.30
C PHE A 468 -11.72 27.26 13.68
N TYR A 469 -10.70 26.94 14.48
CA TYR A 469 -9.46 26.29 14.04
C TYR A 469 -9.30 24.93 14.70
N PRO A 470 -8.57 24.00 14.05
CA PRO A 470 -8.35 22.66 14.59
C PRO A 470 -7.46 22.66 15.82
N TRP A 471 -7.59 21.63 16.64
CA TRP A 471 -6.68 21.40 17.76
C TRP A 471 -5.27 21.06 17.29
N ARG A 472 -4.27 21.54 18.04
CA ARG A 472 -2.86 21.17 17.90
C ARG A 472 -2.12 21.21 19.22
N LEU A 473 -1.09 20.39 19.36
CA LEU A 473 -0.22 20.41 20.55
C LEU A 473 0.64 21.67 20.62
N ARG A 474 1.19 21.90 21.81
CA ARG A 474 2.18 22.94 22.08
C ARG A 474 3.56 22.31 22.21
N ALA A 475 4.61 23.10 21.99
CA ALA A 475 5.99 22.67 22.21
C ALA A 475 6.26 22.14 23.63
N ASN A 476 5.50 22.59 24.64
CA ASN A 476 5.49 21.98 25.97
C ASN A 476 4.28 21.07 26.11
N ALA A 477 4.52 19.76 26.10
CA ALA A 477 3.48 18.71 26.14
C ALA A 477 2.69 18.64 27.46
N ASN A 478 3.13 19.35 28.52
CA ASN A 478 2.36 19.47 29.76
C ASN A 478 1.22 20.51 29.68
N LEU A 479 1.15 21.29 28.60
CA LEU A 479 0.14 22.33 28.44
C LEU A 479 -1.03 21.82 27.61
N VAL A 480 -2.23 22.28 27.95
CA VAL A 480 -3.46 22.09 27.17
C VAL A 480 -3.23 22.52 25.72
N ALA A 481 -3.71 21.70 24.77
CA ALA A 481 -3.67 21.98 23.35
C ALA A 481 -4.36 23.31 22.99
N THR A 482 -4.08 23.83 21.80
CA THR A 482 -4.68 25.07 21.28
C THR A 482 -5.50 24.81 20.04
N ASN A 483 -6.53 25.63 19.82
CA ASN A 483 -7.42 25.60 18.66
C ASN A 483 -7.64 27.01 18.08
N ASN A 484 -6.55 27.78 17.94
CA ASN A 484 -6.56 29.18 17.50
C ASN A 484 -5.70 29.45 16.26
N SER A 485 -5.19 28.40 15.62
CA SER A 485 -4.41 28.44 14.39
C SER A 485 -4.46 27.07 13.70
N ASP A 486 -4.00 27.02 12.45
CA ASP A 486 -3.75 25.82 11.67
C ASP A 486 -2.96 24.75 12.45
N ASN A 487 -3.30 23.48 12.21
CA ASN A 487 -2.47 22.34 12.55
C ASN A 487 -1.69 21.93 11.30
N ASN A 488 -0.38 22.12 11.32
CA ASN A 488 0.47 21.95 10.15
C ASN A 488 1.37 20.70 10.24
N VAL A 489 1.04 19.77 11.15
CA VAL A 489 1.84 18.57 11.41
C VAL A 489 1.00 17.30 11.45
N ASP A 490 -0.25 17.36 11.91
CA ASP A 490 -1.11 16.19 12.00
C ASP A 490 -1.90 15.92 10.72
N ASN A 491 -2.03 14.64 10.35
CA ASN A 491 -2.94 14.16 9.31
C ASN A 491 -4.35 13.81 9.86
N VAL A 492 -4.65 14.28 11.07
CA VAL A 492 -5.97 14.25 11.71
C VAL A 492 -6.22 15.62 12.32
N GLU A 493 -7.18 16.37 11.77
CA GLU A 493 -7.55 17.67 12.31
C GLU A 493 -8.99 17.64 12.82
N ARG A 494 -9.22 18.10 14.05
CA ARG A 494 -10.56 18.15 14.68
C ARG A 494 -10.86 19.53 15.23
N ILE A 495 -12.09 19.99 14.98
CA ILE A 495 -12.68 21.21 15.54
C ILE A 495 -13.89 20.83 16.38
N ASP A 496 -14.00 21.38 17.59
CA ASP A 496 -15.16 21.24 18.47
C ASP A 496 -15.75 22.60 18.82
N ILE A 497 -17.05 22.78 18.60
CA ILE A 497 -17.79 24.02 18.88
C ILE A 497 -18.84 23.72 19.97
N PRO A 498 -18.55 24.04 21.24
CA PRO A 498 -19.52 23.84 22.31
C PRO A 498 -20.70 24.81 22.16
N ASN A 499 -21.90 24.36 22.51
CA ASN A 499 -23.15 25.14 22.43
C ASN A 499 -23.39 25.72 21.02
N ALA A 500 -23.09 24.94 19.98
CA ALA A 500 -23.37 25.32 18.61
C ALA A 500 -24.88 25.49 18.37
N SER A 501 -25.25 26.35 17.44
CA SER A 501 -26.65 26.59 17.06
C SER A 501 -26.71 27.17 15.65
N GLY A 502 -27.76 26.86 14.89
CA GLY A 502 -27.91 27.35 13.51
C GLY A 502 -26.87 26.78 12.56
N SER A 503 -26.69 27.46 11.41
CA SER A 503 -25.90 26.96 10.29
C SER A 503 -24.42 27.36 10.36
N TYR A 504 -23.54 26.44 9.98
CA TYR A 504 -22.09 26.60 9.90
C TYR A 504 -21.59 26.10 8.53
N THR A 505 -20.50 26.69 8.03
CA THR A 505 -19.83 26.22 6.82
C THR A 505 -18.50 25.57 7.20
N ILE A 506 -18.35 24.30 6.84
CA ILE A 506 -17.09 23.56 6.95
C ILE A 506 -16.38 23.67 5.61
N THR A 507 -15.12 24.10 5.63
CA THR A 507 -14.26 24.18 4.44
C THR A 507 -12.99 23.38 4.66
N VAL A 508 -12.57 22.64 3.64
CA VAL A 508 -11.28 21.95 3.60
C VAL A 508 -10.48 22.47 2.42
N THR A 509 -9.29 22.98 2.70
CA THR A 509 -8.33 23.49 1.71
C THR A 509 -7.00 22.74 1.85
N HIS A 510 -6.03 23.04 0.99
CA HIS A 510 -4.67 22.56 1.17
C HIS A 510 -3.65 23.69 0.98
N LYS A 511 -2.45 23.51 1.55
CA LYS A 511 -1.29 24.36 1.29
C LYS A 511 -0.34 23.69 0.29
N GLY A 512 0.57 24.48 -0.27
CA GLY A 512 1.64 23.98 -1.14
C GLY A 512 1.14 23.26 -2.41
N ILE A 513 1.96 22.31 -2.86
CA ILE A 513 1.66 21.43 -3.99
C ILE A 513 1.34 20.06 -3.41
N LEU A 514 0.15 19.54 -3.71
CA LEU A 514 -0.23 18.17 -3.36
C LEU A 514 0.65 17.20 -4.15
N SER A 515 1.32 16.29 -3.46
CA SER A 515 2.07 15.20 -4.09
C SER A 515 1.12 14.34 -4.92
N GLY A 516 1.42 14.13 -6.19
CA GLY A 516 0.51 13.45 -7.14
C GLY A 516 -0.63 14.32 -7.69
N GLY A 517 -0.73 15.59 -7.26
CA GLY A 517 -1.73 16.57 -7.74
C GLY A 517 -3.10 16.50 -7.05
N TRP A 518 -3.29 15.59 -6.10
CA TRP A 518 -4.54 15.38 -5.36
C TRP A 518 -4.29 14.70 -4.01
N GLN A 519 -5.28 14.74 -3.10
CA GLN A 519 -5.30 14.02 -1.83
C GLN A 519 -6.74 13.63 -1.47
N ASP A 520 -6.97 12.34 -1.21
CA ASP A 520 -8.22 11.85 -0.61
C ASP A 520 -8.23 12.18 0.90
N PHE A 521 -9.38 12.56 1.44
CA PHE A 521 -9.57 12.75 2.88
C PHE A 521 -10.95 12.27 3.33
N SER A 522 -11.05 11.84 4.58
CA SER A 522 -12.32 11.46 5.21
C SER A 522 -12.82 12.61 6.08
N LEU A 523 -14.11 12.91 6.04
CA LEU A 523 -14.77 13.90 6.90
C LEU A 523 -15.76 13.21 7.83
N VAL A 524 -15.68 13.51 9.13
CA VAL A 524 -16.64 13.05 10.15
C VAL A 524 -17.21 14.27 10.87
N VAL A 525 -18.54 14.41 10.90
CA VAL A 525 -19.26 15.49 11.59
C VAL A 525 -20.31 14.90 12.53
N THR A 526 -20.38 15.42 13.76
CA THR A 526 -21.44 15.12 14.73
C THR A 526 -21.94 16.40 15.39
N GLY A 527 -23.12 16.34 16.01
CA GLY A 527 -23.84 17.53 16.49
C GLY A 527 -24.41 18.40 15.38
N SER A 528 -24.61 17.77 14.22
CA SER A 528 -25.38 18.27 13.11
C SER A 528 -26.74 17.57 13.04
N ASP A 529 -27.76 18.27 12.55
CA ASP A 529 -29.07 17.72 12.22
C ASP A 529 -29.42 18.12 10.79
N SER A 530 -30.11 17.24 10.08
CA SER A 530 -30.55 17.42 8.69
C SER A 530 -31.94 16.81 8.53
N GLU A 531 -32.83 17.49 7.80
CA GLU A 531 -34.16 16.98 7.46
C GLU A 531 -34.10 15.91 6.37
N PHE A 532 -33.08 15.91 5.53
CA PHE A 532 -32.86 14.88 4.51
C PHE A 532 -31.38 14.59 4.28
N ALA A 533 -31.11 13.47 3.60
CA ALA A 533 -29.77 13.07 3.20
C ALA A 533 -29.73 12.51 1.78
N LEU A 534 -28.60 12.68 1.10
CA LEU A 534 -28.32 12.14 -0.23
C LEU A 534 -27.08 11.26 -0.20
N THR A 535 -27.26 9.94 -0.27
CA THR A 535 -26.13 9.00 -0.28
C THR A 535 -25.95 8.38 -1.67
N PRO A 536 -24.76 8.42 -2.28
CA PRO A 536 -24.51 7.73 -3.55
C PRO A 536 -24.72 6.22 -3.39
N ALA A 537 -25.53 5.64 -4.27
CA ALA A 537 -25.83 4.20 -4.33
C ALA A 537 -25.14 3.51 -5.52
N SER A 538 -24.59 4.27 -6.46
CA SER A 538 -23.80 3.80 -7.60
C SER A 538 -22.34 4.23 -7.47
N PRO A 539 -21.37 3.45 -7.99
CA PRO A 539 -19.97 3.87 -8.05
C PRO A 539 -19.79 5.07 -9.00
N ASP A 540 -18.64 5.71 -8.88
CA ASP A 540 -18.15 6.68 -9.87
C ASP A 540 -18.17 6.09 -11.29
N GLN A 541 -18.45 6.92 -12.30
CA GLN A 541 -18.70 6.44 -13.66
C GLN A 541 -17.48 6.67 -14.55
N VAL A 542 -17.04 5.60 -15.23
CA VAL A 542 -16.04 5.65 -16.29
C VAL A 542 -16.74 5.40 -17.62
N VAL A 543 -16.82 6.42 -18.48
CA VAL A 543 -17.59 6.34 -19.73
C VAL A 543 -16.83 6.88 -20.92
N CYS A 544 -17.20 6.37 -22.10
CA CYS A 544 -16.81 7.01 -23.34
C CYS A 544 -17.63 8.29 -23.56
N SER A 545 -17.02 9.33 -24.13
CA SER A 545 -17.67 10.62 -24.42
C SER A 545 -18.89 10.52 -25.34
N THR A 546 -19.05 9.40 -26.06
CA THR A 546 -20.25 9.12 -26.89
C THR A 546 -21.43 8.55 -26.11
N GLY A 547 -21.23 8.15 -24.85
CA GLY A 547 -22.23 7.52 -24.00
C GLY A 547 -22.95 8.49 -23.06
N THR A 548 -23.55 7.92 -22.02
CA THR A 548 -24.18 8.62 -20.90
C THR A 548 -23.63 8.06 -19.60
N ALA A 549 -23.60 8.85 -18.54
CA ALA A 549 -23.24 8.42 -17.18
C ALA A 549 -24.45 8.52 -16.27
N SER A 550 -24.72 7.50 -15.46
CA SER A 550 -25.87 7.48 -14.56
C SER A 550 -25.41 7.26 -13.12
N TYR A 551 -25.89 8.11 -12.22
CA TYR A 551 -25.63 8.05 -10.80
C TYR A 551 -26.94 7.90 -10.04
N THR A 552 -27.05 6.87 -9.21
CA THR A 552 -28.21 6.66 -8.33
C THR A 552 -27.84 7.12 -6.93
N PHE A 553 -28.73 7.87 -6.29
CA PHE A 553 -28.61 8.34 -4.91
C PHE A 553 -29.79 7.82 -4.11
N ASN A 554 -29.54 7.30 -2.91
CA ASN A 554 -30.58 7.03 -1.94
C ASN A 554 -30.95 8.36 -1.28
N TYR A 555 -32.19 8.80 -1.48
CA TYR A 555 -32.77 9.91 -0.75
C TYR A 555 -33.50 9.37 0.48
N ILE A 556 -33.15 9.89 1.65
CA ILE A 556 -33.85 9.65 2.92
C ILE A 556 -34.28 10.99 3.51
N THR A 557 -35.41 11.03 4.20
CA THR A 557 -35.95 12.25 4.80
C THR A 557 -36.66 11.94 6.11
N SER A 558 -36.51 12.85 7.08
CA SER A 558 -37.29 12.92 8.33
C SER A 558 -38.43 13.96 8.24
N SER A 559 -38.47 14.74 7.16
CA SER A 559 -39.44 15.80 6.89
C SER A 559 -40.42 15.40 5.77
N PHE A 560 -41.61 16.01 5.78
CA PHE A 560 -42.60 15.89 4.70
C PHE A 560 -42.49 17.03 3.67
N ASP A 561 -41.59 17.99 3.89
CA ASP A 561 -41.35 19.07 2.94
C ASP A 561 -40.70 18.50 1.65
N PRO A 562 -41.21 18.87 0.46
CA PRO A 562 -40.65 18.35 -0.79
C PRO A 562 -39.20 18.80 -0.98
N THR A 563 -38.31 17.83 -1.20
CA THR A 563 -36.92 18.09 -1.61
C THR A 563 -36.83 18.01 -3.13
N SER A 564 -36.44 19.11 -3.76
CA SER A 564 -36.18 19.21 -5.20
C SER A 564 -34.75 18.82 -5.56
N PHE A 565 -34.55 18.18 -6.72
CA PHE A 565 -33.24 17.71 -7.16
C PHE A 565 -32.73 18.48 -8.38
N SER A 566 -31.45 18.81 -8.37
CA SER A 566 -30.76 19.50 -9.46
C SER A 566 -29.28 19.11 -9.50
N ALA A 567 -28.57 19.47 -10.58
CA ALA A 567 -27.14 19.23 -10.69
C ALA A 567 -26.39 20.56 -10.59
N VAL A 568 -25.23 20.54 -9.96
CA VAL A 568 -24.29 21.66 -9.86
C VAL A 568 -22.92 21.22 -10.36
N ASN A 569 -22.06 22.19 -10.70
CA ASN A 569 -20.73 21.94 -11.28
C ASN A 569 -20.75 21.13 -12.59
N LEU A 570 -21.84 21.22 -13.37
CA LEU A 570 -21.90 20.60 -14.69
C LEU A 570 -20.91 21.27 -15.64
N PRO A 571 -20.05 20.50 -16.34
CA PRO A 571 -19.23 21.03 -17.41
C PRO A 571 -20.08 21.68 -18.52
N PRO A 572 -19.57 22.72 -19.21
CA PRO A 572 -20.32 23.40 -20.26
C PRO A 572 -20.86 22.43 -21.32
N GLY A 573 -22.16 22.48 -21.58
CA GLY A 573 -22.85 21.66 -22.60
C GLY A 573 -23.39 20.33 -22.10
N VAL A 574 -22.98 19.85 -20.92
CA VAL A 574 -23.51 18.63 -20.31
C VAL A 574 -24.93 18.87 -19.80
N VAL A 575 -25.81 17.89 -20.04
CA VAL A 575 -27.21 17.94 -19.59
C VAL A 575 -27.45 16.84 -18.55
N ALA A 576 -27.94 17.23 -17.37
CA ALA A 576 -28.40 16.32 -16.33
C ALA A 576 -29.93 16.18 -16.34
N THR A 577 -30.41 14.94 -16.28
CA THR A 577 -31.83 14.61 -16.11
C THR A 577 -32.03 13.70 -14.90
N PHE A 578 -33.15 13.83 -14.20
CA PHE A 578 -33.43 13.10 -12.97
C PHE A 578 -34.63 12.17 -13.17
N SER A 579 -34.58 10.96 -12.59
CA SER A 579 -35.71 10.02 -12.59
C SER A 579 -36.94 10.64 -11.92
N GLU A 580 -36.72 11.45 -10.87
CA GLU A 580 -37.74 12.23 -10.18
C GLU A 580 -37.20 13.65 -9.95
N GLN A 581 -38.05 14.67 -10.11
CA GLN A 581 -37.64 16.08 -9.93
C GLN A 581 -37.71 16.52 -8.46
N SER A 582 -38.51 15.82 -7.65
CA SER A 582 -38.64 16.05 -6.21
C SER A 582 -39.27 14.86 -5.49
N LEU A 583 -38.91 14.64 -4.22
CA LEU A 583 -39.50 13.61 -3.36
C LEU A 583 -39.88 14.16 -1.99
N THR A 584 -40.90 13.56 -1.37
CA THR A 584 -41.34 13.80 0.04
C THR A 584 -41.21 12.56 0.91
N LEU A 585 -40.91 11.41 0.32
CA LEU A 585 -40.69 10.13 1.01
C LEU A 585 -39.37 9.52 0.54
N PRO A 586 -38.71 8.68 1.35
CA PRO A 586 -37.50 8.00 0.93
C PRO A 586 -37.70 7.13 -0.31
N ASP A 587 -36.90 7.35 -1.35
CA ASP A 587 -36.87 6.56 -2.60
C ASP A 587 -35.56 6.91 -3.36
N PRO A 588 -34.92 5.99 -4.10
CA PRO A 588 -33.72 6.33 -4.85
C PRO A 588 -34.02 7.25 -6.04
N VAL A 589 -33.09 8.17 -6.32
CA VAL A 589 -33.16 9.11 -7.46
C VAL A 589 -31.95 8.90 -8.35
N THR A 590 -32.16 8.74 -9.65
CA THR A 590 -31.09 8.59 -10.62
C THR A 590 -30.89 9.86 -11.42
N MET A 591 -29.69 10.45 -11.34
CA MET A 591 -29.21 11.51 -12.21
C MET A 591 -28.49 10.88 -13.42
N THR A 592 -28.93 11.20 -14.63
CA THR A 592 -28.29 10.78 -15.88
C THR A 592 -27.69 11.99 -16.59
N LEU A 593 -26.39 11.92 -16.85
CA LEU A 593 -25.62 12.91 -17.60
C LEU A 593 -25.53 12.49 -19.06
N SER A 594 -25.79 13.44 -19.96
CA SER A 594 -25.75 13.27 -21.41
C SER A 594 -25.04 14.44 -22.08
N ASN A 595 -24.83 14.33 -23.40
CA ASN A 595 -24.11 15.31 -24.21
C ASN A 595 -22.63 15.47 -23.81
N LEU A 596 -21.94 14.34 -23.57
CA LEU A 596 -20.56 14.28 -23.07
C LEU A 596 -19.50 14.44 -24.18
N GLN A 597 -19.90 14.55 -25.45
CA GLN A 597 -19.00 14.47 -26.61
C GLN A 597 -18.00 15.62 -26.69
N SER A 598 -18.31 16.78 -26.10
CA SER A 598 -17.43 17.95 -26.10
C SER A 598 -16.42 17.95 -24.94
N LEU A 599 -16.50 16.98 -24.02
CA LEU A 599 -15.58 16.90 -22.89
C LEU A 599 -14.24 16.34 -23.33
N ALA A 600 -13.17 16.94 -22.84
CA ALA A 600 -11.83 16.39 -22.97
C ALA A 600 -11.69 15.12 -22.11
N PRO A 601 -10.79 14.18 -22.45
CA PRO A 601 -10.43 13.10 -21.55
C PRO A 601 -10.00 13.64 -20.19
N GLY A 602 -10.48 13.06 -19.10
CA GLY A 602 -10.18 13.55 -17.77
C GLY A 602 -11.24 13.20 -16.73
N ASP A 603 -10.99 13.68 -15.52
CA ASP A 603 -11.86 13.50 -14.34
C ASP A 603 -12.66 14.77 -14.08
N TYR A 604 -13.95 14.61 -13.84
CA TYR A 604 -14.88 15.71 -13.57
C TYR A 604 -15.69 15.43 -12.30
N ILE A 605 -15.80 16.42 -11.43
CA ILE A 605 -16.60 16.34 -10.21
C ILE A 605 -17.97 16.97 -10.48
N ILE A 606 -19.03 16.18 -10.32
CA ILE A 606 -20.42 16.62 -10.55
C ILE A 606 -21.16 16.60 -9.22
N GLY A 607 -21.84 17.69 -8.87
CA GLY A 607 -22.64 17.76 -7.65
C GLY A 607 -24.11 17.43 -7.91
N PHE A 608 -24.66 16.48 -7.16
CA PHE A 608 -26.08 16.24 -7.04
C PHE A 608 -26.61 17.08 -5.88
N LYS A 609 -27.53 18.01 -6.16
CA LYS A 609 -28.08 18.93 -5.16
C LYS A 609 -29.52 18.57 -4.81
N GLY A 610 -29.79 18.36 -3.53
CA GLY A 610 -31.13 18.35 -2.94
C GLY A 610 -31.44 19.68 -2.26
N GLN A 611 -32.68 20.17 -2.37
CA GLN A 611 -33.10 21.40 -1.71
C GLN A 611 -34.58 21.35 -1.31
N ASN A 612 -34.86 21.53 -0.02
CA ASN A 612 -36.21 21.73 0.52
C ASN A 612 -36.42 23.20 0.93
N SER A 613 -37.41 23.49 1.79
CA SER A 613 -37.74 24.85 2.22
C SER A 613 -36.75 25.45 3.24
N SER A 614 -36.03 24.61 3.98
CA SER A 614 -35.19 24.97 5.13
C SER A 614 -33.70 24.81 4.86
N GLU A 615 -33.28 23.86 4.03
CA GLU A 615 -31.89 23.52 3.79
C GLU A 615 -31.61 23.00 2.37
N SER A 616 -30.31 22.86 2.07
CA SER A 616 -29.84 22.26 0.83
C SER A 616 -28.56 21.47 1.06
N GLU A 617 -28.45 20.31 0.42
CA GLU A 617 -27.31 19.41 0.47
C GLU A 617 -26.77 19.21 -0.95
N ILE A 618 -25.45 19.10 -1.09
CA ILE A 618 -24.79 18.76 -2.36
C ILE A 618 -23.89 17.56 -2.11
N GLN A 619 -24.18 16.45 -2.81
CA GLN A 619 -23.34 15.28 -2.82
C GLN A 619 -22.58 15.19 -4.15
N ASN A 620 -21.24 15.16 -4.08
CA ASN A 620 -20.40 15.07 -5.28
C ASN A 620 -20.16 13.62 -5.72
N VAL A 621 -19.98 13.41 -7.02
CA VAL A 621 -19.60 12.13 -7.67
C VAL A 621 -18.57 12.39 -8.77
N ASN A 622 -17.68 11.42 -9.03
CA ASN A 622 -16.65 11.54 -10.07
C ASN A 622 -17.07 10.89 -11.38
N LEU A 623 -16.80 11.61 -12.47
CA LEU A 623 -16.99 11.20 -13.85
C LEU A 623 -15.65 11.14 -14.57
N LYS A 624 -15.15 9.94 -14.90
CA LYS A 624 -14.01 9.76 -15.81
C LYS A 624 -14.52 9.70 -17.25
N ILE A 625 -14.06 10.64 -18.07
CA ILE A 625 -14.31 10.64 -19.52
C ILE A 625 -13.08 10.14 -20.26
N TYR A 626 -13.31 9.20 -21.17
CA TYR A 626 -12.41 8.86 -22.26
C TYR A 626 -13.00 9.30 -23.60
N THR A 627 -12.13 9.47 -24.60
CA THR A 627 -12.56 9.77 -25.98
C THR A 627 -11.99 8.75 -26.96
N ASN A 628 -12.62 8.65 -28.13
CA ASN A 628 -12.12 7.85 -29.25
C ASN A 628 -11.01 8.57 -30.06
N ASN A 629 -10.54 9.72 -29.60
CA ASN A 629 -9.42 10.45 -30.18
C ASN A 629 -8.16 10.23 -29.35
N TYR A 630 -7.22 9.44 -29.87
CA TYR A 630 -6.03 9.03 -29.14
C TYR A 630 -4.84 9.92 -29.45
N GLU A 631 -4.10 10.28 -28.41
CA GLU A 631 -2.83 11.00 -28.54
C GLU A 631 -1.68 10.04 -28.85
N ASN A 632 -0.64 10.56 -29.47
CA ASN A 632 0.60 9.82 -29.67
C ASN A 632 1.33 9.71 -28.32
N LEU A 633 1.66 8.48 -27.93
CA LEU A 633 2.45 8.21 -26.74
C LEU A 633 3.92 8.53 -26.99
N THR A 634 4.62 8.88 -25.91
CA THR A 634 6.07 9.07 -25.91
C THR A 634 6.74 7.76 -25.55
N LEU A 635 7.55 7.23 -26.46
CA LEU A 635 8.32 6.01 -26.27
C LEU A 635 9.72 6.39 -25.75
N VAL A 636 10.08 5.90 -24.56
CA VAL A 636 11.26 6.34 -23.80
C VAL A 636 12.47 5.49 -24.13
N SER A 637 12.35 4.17 -23.97
CA SER A 637 13.44 3.21 -24.15
C SER A 637 12.96 1.98 -24.91
N PRO A 638 13.73 1.44 -25.88
CA PRO A 638 14.92 2.03 -26.44
C PRO A 638 14.59 3.31 -27.20
N ALA A 639 15.55 4.24 -27.21
CA ALA A 639 15.42 5.48 -27.95
C ALA A 639 15.25 5.19 -29.45
N ASN A 640 14.56 6.08 -30.17
CA ASN A 640 14.35 5.88 -31.59
C ASN A 640 15.70 5.79 -32.35
N MET A 641 15.82 4.76 -33.18
CA MET A 641 17.02 4.38 -33.94
C MET A 641 18.21 3.92 -33.10
N GLN A 642 18.01 3.53 -31.84
CA GLN A 642 19.09 2.97 -31.01
C GLN A 642 19.60 1.67 -31.64
N GLN A 643 20.93 1.51 -31.66
CA GLN A 643 21.61 0.40 -32.30
C GLN A 643 22.48 -0.37 -31.31
N GLY A 644 22.83 -1.60 -31.66
CA GLY A 644 23.76 -2.40 -30.85
C GLY A 644 23.14 -2.86 -29.54
N LEU A 645 21.85 -3.17 -29.54
CA LEU A 645 21.14 -3.69 -28.38
C LEU A 645 21.24 -5.21 -28.28
N ALA A 646 21.13 -5.73 -27.06
CA ALA A 646 21.01 -7.14 -26.77
C ALA A 646 19.72 -7.73 -27.36
N THR A 647 19.65 -9.05 -27.42
CA THR A 647 18.45 -9.79 -27.89
C THR A 647 17.33 -9.87 -26.86
N ALA A 648 17.55 -9.27 -25.70
CA ALA A 648 16.57 -9.06 -24.66
C ALA A 648 16.78 -7.67 -24.05
N LEU A 649 15.69 -6.91 -23.87
CA LEU A 649 15.69 -5.55 -23.35
C LEU A 649 14.30 -5.17 -22.80
N ASN A 650 14.22 -4.08 -22.03
CA ASN A 650 12.95 -3.47 -21.65
C ASN A 650 12.50 -2.42 -22.67
N LEU A 651 11.19 -2.38 -22.90
CA LEU A 651 10.50 -1.34 -23.65
C LEU A 651 9.73 -0.47 -22.66
N ASP A 652 10.00 0.83 -22.63
CA ASP A 652 9.46 1.77 -21.65
C ASP A 652 8.79 2.96 -22.35
N TRP A 653 7.62 3.39 -21.87
CA TRP A 653 6.87 4.52 -22.45
C TRP A 653 6.17 5.37 -21.37
N GLU A 654 5.82 6.60 -21.72
CA GLU A 654 5.04 7.48 -20.82
C GLU A 654 3.55 7.12 -20.82
N PRO A 655 2.86 7.17 -19.67
CA PRO A 655 1.43 6.91 -19.61
C PRO A 655 0.61 7.99 -20.35
N GLY A 656 -0.48 7.56 -21.00
CA GLY A 656 -1.40 8.45 -21.72
C GLY A 656 -2.64 8.81 -20.91
N VAL A 657 -3.01 10.10 -20.85
CA VAL A 657 -4.22 10.57 -20.12
C VAL A 657 -5.54 9.99 -20.67
N ASN A 658 -5.55 9.58 -21.94
CA ASN A 658 -6.68 8.94 -22.62
C ASN A 658 -6.49 7.42 -22.80
N ALA A 659 -5.65 6.78 -21.97
CA ALA A 659 -5.38 5.34 -21.99
C ALA A 659 -5.77 4.69 -20.66
N GLN A 660 -6.43 3.53 -20.75
CA GLN A 660 -6.76 2.65 -19.61
C GLN A 660 -5.87 1.40 -19.61
N SER A 661 -5.48 0.93 -20.80
CA SER A 661 -4.51 -0.13 -21.02
C SER A 661 -3.72 0.18 -22.30
N TYR A 662 -2.71 -0.64 -22.59
CA TYR A 662 -1.80 -0.46 -23.71
C TYR A 662 -1.67 -1.75 -24.50
N ARG A 663 -1.84 -1.68 -25.82
CA ARG A 663 -1.47 -2.78 -26.71
C ARG A 663 -0.10 -2.53 -27.31
N LEU A 664 0.89 -3.24 -26.80
CA LEU A 664 2.28 -3.19 -27.24
C LEU A 664 2.49 -4.13 -28.42
N GLN A 665 3.17 -3.63 -29.45
CA GLN A 665 3.53 -4.40 -30.63
C GLN A 665 5.01 -4.22 -30.98
N VAL A 666 5.70 -5.32 -31.26
CA VAL A 666 7.07 -5.35 -31.81
C VAL A 666 7.03 -6.12 -33.13
N SER A 667 7.67 -5.61 -34.18
CA SER A 667 7.63 -6.18 -35.53
C SER A 667 9.00 -6.09 -36.22
N THR A 668 9.27 -7.02 -37.14
CA THR A 668 10.42 -6.92 -38.06
C THR A 668 10.12 -6.04 -39.28
N THR A 669 8.89 -5.55 -39.41
CA THR A 669 8.43 -4.71 -40.54
C THR A 669 7.85 -3.40 -40.02
N PRO A 670 8.09 -2.25 -40.67
CA PRO A 670 7.54 -0.96 -40.24
C PRO A 670 6.01 -0.89 -40.38
N THR A 671 5.41 -1.78 -41.18
CA THR A 671 3.96 -1.91 -41.38
C THR A 671 3.27 -2.79 -40.34
N PHE A 672 4.02 -3.37 -39.38
CA PHE A 672 3.49 -4.28 -38.35
C PHE A 672 2.76 -5.52 -38.91
N THR A 673 3.14 -5.96 -40.12
CA THR A 673 2.58 -7.17 -40.76
C THR A 673 3.24 -8.47 -40.29
N ALA A 674 4.45 -8.38 -39.72
CA ALA A 674 5.19 -9.50 -39.15
C ALA A 674 5.48 -9.24 -37.67
N LEU A 675 4.51 -9.54 -36.80
CA LEU A 675 4.60 -9.29 -35.36
C LEU A 675 5.45 -10.34 -34.66
N VAL A 676 6.30 -9.87 -33.75
CA VAL A 676 7.13 -10.65 -32.84
C VAL A 676 6.51 -10.64 -31.44
N VAL A 677 5.97 -9.49 -31.04
CA VAL A 677 5.19 -9.29 -29.82
C VAL A 677 3.88 -8.59 -30.20
N ASP A 678 2.77 -9.05 -29.62
CA ASP A 678 1.46 -8.39 -29.64
C ASP A 678 0.76 -8.73 -28.32
N GLN A 679 0.81 -7.81 -27.36
CA GLN A 679 0.34 -8.04 -25.99
C GLN A 679 -0.41 -6.81 -25.48
N GLU A 680 -1.44 -7.05 -24.67
CA GLU A 680 -2.10 -5.99 -23.91
C GLU A 680 -1.58 -6.00 -22.47
N THR A 681 -1.29 -4.81 -21.94
CA THR A 681 -0.74 -4.64 -20.59
C THR A 681 -1.29 -3.38 -19.93
N LEU A 682 -1.32 -3.37 -18.60
CA LEU A 682 -1.61 -2.19 -17.78
C LEU A 682 -0.35 -1.42 -17.40
N GLN A 683 0.81 -2.06 -17.49
CA GLN A 683 2.11 -1.48 -17.17
C GLN A 683 2.59 -0.57 -18.30
N THR A 684 3.50 0.34 -17.99
CA THR A 684 4.20 1.21 -18.95
C THR A 684 5.59 0.71 -19.33
N GLU A 685 5.88 -0.55 -18.98
CA GLU A 685 7.12 -1.25 -19.28
C GLU A 685 6.85 -2.68 -19.77
N TYR A 686 7.77 -3.24 -20.55
CA TYR A 686 7.71 -4.63 -21.00
C TYR A 686 9.08 -5.22 -21.33
N ALA A 687 9.44 -6.32 -20.67
CA ALA A 687 10.65 -7.09 -20.97
C ALA A 687 10.46 -7.96 -22.22
N VAL A 688 11.03 -7.54 -23.35
CA VAL A 688 11.05 -8.33 -24.59
C VAL A 688 12.28 -9.24 -24.62
N THR A 689 12.07 -10.51 -24.95
CA THR A 689 13.13 -11.52 -25.08
C THR A 689 13.00 -12.29 -26.40
N GLY A 690 14.02 -13.07 -26.76
CA GLY A 690 13.99 -13.94 -27.94
C GLY A 690 14.15 -13.21 -29.28
N LEU A 691 14.68 -11.99 -29.27
CA LEU A 691 14.97 -11.26 -30.50
C LEU A 691 16.15 -11.90 -31.25
N SER A 692 16.16 -11.77 -32.58
CA SER A 692 17.27 -12.21 -33.42
C SER A 692 18.40 -11.17 -33.37
N GLN A 693 19.66 -11.62 -33.45
CA GLN A 693 20.83 -10.73 -33.52
C GLN A 693 20.89 -10.00 -34.86
N SER A 694 21.58 -8.85 -34.92
CA SER A 694 21.79 -8.06 -36.15
C SER A 694 20.49 -7.79 -36.93
N THR A 695 19.38 -7.57 -36.22
CA THR A 695 18.03 -7.48 -36.79
C THR A 695 17.39 -6.14 -36.43
N LYS A 696 16.69 -5.56 -37.39
CA LYS A 696 15.92 -4.32 -37.21
C LYS A 696 14.54 -4.64 -36.66
N TYR A 697 14.14 -3.95 -35.61
CA TYR A 697 12.81 -4.04 -35.01
C TYR A 697 12.13 -2.68 -34.97
N TYR A 698 10.82 -2.70 -35.15
CA TYR A 698 9.92 -1.57 -35.02
C TYR A 698 8.96 -1.88 -33.89
N TRP A 699 8.72 -0.91 -33.01
CA TRP A 699 7.79 -1.10 -31.92
C TRP A 699 6.89 0.12 -31.75
N ARG A 700 5.67 -0.14 -31.29
CA ARG A 700 4.67 0.87 -31.00
C ARG A 700 3.80 0.43 -29.85
N VAL A 701 3.19 1.41 -29.20
CA VAL A 701 2.22 1.19 -28.13
C VAL A 701 0.92 1.87 -28.54
N LEU A 702 -0.17 1.11 -28.58
CA LEU A 702 -1.50 1.62 -28.92
C LEU A 702 -2.32 1.80 -27.65
N PRO A 703 -2.70 3.04 -27.28
CA PRO A 703 -3.67 3.27 -26.21
C PRO A 703 -4.97 2.50 -26.42
N VAL A 704 -5.48 1.90 -25.35
CA VAL A 704 -6.78 1.23 -25.28
C VAL A 704 -7.57 1.86 -24.14
N ASN A 705 -8.84 2.15 -24.36
CA ASN A 705 -9.77 2.64 -23.34
C ASN A 705 -11.19 2.13 -23.61
N VAL A 706 -12.15 2.53 -22.79
CA VAL A 706 -13.57 2.12 -22.94
C VAL A 706 -14.21 2.57 -24.27
N CYS A 707 -13.65 3.55 -24.97
CA CYS A 707 -14.09 3.96 -26.31
C CYS A 707 -13.53 3.07 -27.43
N GLY A 708 -12.50 2.25 -27.15
CA GLY A 708 -11.87 1.35 -28.11
C GLY A 708 -10.34 1.35 -28.03
N GLN A 709 -9.69 1.18 -29.17
CA GLN A 709 -8.23 1.12 -29.27
C GLN A 709 -7.74 2.04 -30.40
N ALA A 710 -6.59 2.69 -30.20
CA ALA A 710 -5.90 3.42 -31.25
C ALA A 710 -5.50 2.51 -32.42
N VAL A 711 -5.65 2.99 -33.65
CA VAL A 711 -5.24 2.26 -34.88
C VAL A 711 -3.81 2.56 -35.30
N SER A 712 -3.27 3.69 -34.87
CA SER A 712 -1.91 4.16 -35.13
C SER A 712 -1.38 4.95 -33.95
N ASN A 713 -0.07 4.96 -33.77
CA ASN A 713 0.62 5.76 -32.76
C ASN A 713 2.09 5.96 -33.20
N THR A 714 2.92 6.59 -32.37
CA THR A 714 4.36 6.70 -32.54
C THR A 714 4.99 5.33 -32.77
N VAL A 715 5.86 5.22 -33.76
CA VAL A 715 6.64 4.03 -34.05
C VAL A 715 8.11 4.36 -33.84
N ASN A 716 8.75 3.67 -32.89
CA ASN A 716 10.20 3.71 -32.74
C ASN A 716 10.82 2.50 -33.41
N ARG A 717 12.08 2.67 -33.85
CA ARG A 717 12.91 1.59 -34.37
C ARG A 717 14.09 1.35 -33.43
N PHE A 718 14.53 0.11 -33.29
CA PHE A 718 15.83 -0.22 -32.72
C PHE A 718 16.49 -1.40 -33.44
N ASP A 719 17.81 -1.53 -33.31
CA ASP A 719 18.57 -2.62 -33.90
C ASP A 719 19.29 -3.44 -32.83
N THR A 720 19.16 -4.76 -32.92
CA THR A 720 19.99 -5.66 -32.13
C THR A 720 21.40 -5.74 -32.73
N GLY A 721 22.42 -5.82 -31.89
CA GLY A 721 23.81 -6.03 -32.28
C GLY A 721 24.12 -7.49 -32.60
N SER A 722 25.38 -7.76 -32.96
CA SER A 722 25.95 -9.11 -32.93
C SER A 722 26.57 -9.35 -31.55
N GLN A 723 26.46 -10.57 -31.03
CA GLN A 723 27.01 -10.91 -29.72
C GLN A 723 28.33 -11.67 -29.85
N ASN A 724 29.39 -11.16 -29.19
CA ASN A 724 30.65 -11.86 -29.02
C ASN A 724 30.67 -12.55 -27.65
N CYS A 725 30.43 -13.85 -27.63
CA CYS A 725 30.29 -14.66 -26.41
C CYS A 725 31.59 -15.36 -26.00
N ASN A 726 31.54 -16.05 -24.85
CA ASN A 726 32.65 -16.79 -24.25
C ASN A 726 33.74 -15.90 -23.65
N LEU A 727 33.33 -14.76 -23.10
CA LEU A 727 34.20 -13.84 -22.37
C LEU A 727 34.13 -14.20 -20.88
N VAL A 728 35.03 -15.08 -20.46
CA VAL A 728 35.03 -15.68 -19.11
C VAL A 728 35.95 -14.90 -18.17
N PHE A 729 35.39 -14.50 -17.03
CA PHE A 729 36.10 -13.89 -15.89
C PHE A 729 35.92 -14.82 -14.70
N ALA A 730 37.02 -15.35 -14.18
CA ALA A 730 37.02 -16.24 -13.04
C ALA A 730 37.50 -15.50 -11.79
N ALA A 731 36.90 -15.84 -10.65
CA ALA A 731 37.34 -15.32 -9.36
C ALA A 731 38.77 -15.81 -9.06
N THR A 732 39.57 -14.93 -8.50
CA THR A 732 40.92 -15.25 -8.00
C THR A 732 41.06 -15.00 -6.51
N ASP A 733 40.12 -14.26 -5.92
CA ASP A 733 40.08 -13.96 -4.50
C ASP A 733 38.96 -14.75 -3.84
N PHE A 734 39.34 -15.59 -2.87
CA PHE A 734 38.45 -16.45 -2.09
C PHE A 734 38.70 -16.26 -0.58
N SER A 735 39.28 -15.11 -0.17
CA SER A 735 39.57 -14.82 1.24
C SER A 735 38.34 -14.97 2.12
N ASP A 736 37.18 -14.57 1.60
CA ASP A 736 35.89 -14.54 2.30
C ASP A 736 34.90 -15.60 1.80
N ALA A 737 35.41 -16.65 1.13
CA ALA A 737 34.59 -17.71 0.53
C ALA A 737 34.03 -18.72 1.57
N SER A 738 34.45 -18.64 2.83
CA SER A 738 34.02 -19.56 3.89
C SER A 738 32.66 -19.15 4.46
N ILE A 739 31.75 -20.11 4.57
CA ILE A 739 30.43 -19.96 5.20
C ILE A 739 30.53 -20.65 6.56
N ALA A 740 30.51 -19.85 7.63
CA ALA A 740 30.64 -20.35 9.00
C ALA A 740 29.39 -21.11 9.44
N ASN A 741 29.52 -21.96 10.46
CA ASN A 741 28.40 -22.75 11.00
C ASN A 741 27.52 -22.04 12.03
N THR A 742 27.34 -20.74 11.83
CA THR A 742 26.63 -19.84 12.73
C THR A 742 25.57 -19.10 11.94
N ALA A 743 24.41 -18.85 12.55
CA ALA A 743 23.31 -18.12 11.91
C ALA A 743 23.76 -16.79 11.31
N ASN A 744 23.25 -16.48 10.12
CA ASN A 744 23.57 -15.32 9.29
C ASN A 744 25.03 -15.29 8.82
N ALA A 745 25.65 -16.45 8.63
CA ALA A 745 26.99 -16.52 8.04
C ALA A 745 26.93 -16.11 6.56
N VAL A 746 27.93 -15.35 6.12
CA VAL A 746 28.02 -14.89 4.73
C VAL A 746 29.35 -15.32 4.14
N GLY A 747 29.30 -16.08 3.05
CA GLY A 747 30.42 -16.28 2.15
C GLY A 747 30.31 -15.31 0.98
N SER A 748 31.43 -14.69 0.57
CA SER A 748 31.45 -13.80 -0.59
C SER A 748 32.68 -14.01 -1.47
N VAL A 749 32.51 -13.92 -2.79
CA VAL A 749 33.59 -14.08 -3.77
C VAL A 749 33.46 -13.03 -4.88
N PRO A 750 34.41 -12.10 -5.02
CA PRO A 750 34.39 -11.08 -6.06
C PRO A 750 35.08 -11.52 -7.36
N VAL A 751 34.61 -10.98 -8.49
CA VAL A 751 35.16 -11.11 -9.84
C VAL A 751 35.28 -9.72 -10.45
N THR A 752 36.50 -9.31 -10.85
CA THR A 752 36.71 -8.05 -11.57
C THR A 752 36.54 -8.25 -13.07
N VAL A 753 35.59 -7.54 -13.67
CA VAL A 753 35.31 -7.53 -15.11
C VAL A 753 35.85 -6.24 -15.70
N THR A 754 36.56 -6.36 -16.83
CA THR A 754 37.14 -5.21 -17.56
C THR A 754 37.04 -5.45 -19.07
N GLY A 755 37.02 -4.37 -19.86
CA GLY A 755 37.07 -4.48 -21.32
C GLY A 755 36.16 -3.53 -22.07
N GLY A 756 35.44 -2.64 -21.37
CA GLY A 756 34.50 -1.69 -21.97
C GLY A 756 33.33 -2.37 -22.66
N MET A 757 32.85 -3.48 -22.07
CA MET A 757 31.81 -4.31 -22.70
C MET A 757 30.41 -3.86 -22.30
N THR A 758 29.45 -4.13 -23.17
CA THR A 758 28.02 -4.02 -22.89
C THR A 758 27.44 -5.42 -22.77
N VAL A 759 26.75 -5.71 -21.67
CA VAL A 759 26.17 -7.03 -21.41
C VAL A 759 25.09 -7.34 -22.44
N GLY A 760 25.27 -8.40 -23.22
CA GLY A 760 24.27 -8.94 -24.15
C GLY A 760 23.56 -10.17 -23.61
N ASN A 761 24.32 -10.98 -22.86
CA ASN A 761 23.86 -12.12 -22.11
C ASN A 761 24.89 -12.42 -21.02
N LEU A 762 24.44 -12.93 -19.89
CA LEU A 762 25.27 -13.31 -18.75
C LEU A 762 24.93 -14.74 -18.33
N THR A 763 25.97 -15.52 -18.07
CA THR A 763 25.88 -16.81 -17.37
C THR A 763 26.89 -16.85 -16.24
N ALA A 764 26.51 -17.45 -15.12
CA ALA A 764 27.41 -17.62 -13.97
C ALA A 764 27.66 -19.11 -13.73
N ASN A 765 28.91 -19.52 -13.53
CA ASN A 765 29.22 -20.88 -13.07
C ASN A 765 29.62 -20.81 -11.60
N ILE A 766 28.98 -21.64 -10.79
CA ILE A 766 29.17 -21.69 -9.34
C ILE A 766 29.38 -23.14 -8.88
N ASP A 767 30.29 -23.29 -7.92
CA ASP A 767 30.51 -24.52 -7.16
C ASP A 767 30.53 -24.14 -5.68
N ILE A 768 29.56 -24.62 -4.92
CA ILE A 768 29.38 -24.34 -3.50
C ILE A 768 29.28 -25.69 -2.79
N THR A 769 30.20 -25.91 -1.85
CA THR A 769 30.07 -27.01 -0.88
C THR A 769 29.36 -26.49 0.35
N HIS A 770 28.25 -27.10 0.72
CA HIS A 770 27.52 -26.79 1.95
C HIS A 770 26.59 -27.96 2.23
N THR A 771 26.50 -28.35 3.50
CA THR A 771 25.59 -29.41 3.96
C THR A 771 24.27 -28.77 4.37
N TYR A 772 23.21 -29.00 3.59
CA TYR A 772 21.87 -28.38 3.67
C TYR A 772 21.73 -27.06 2.92
N ILE A 773 21.45 -27.17 1.63
CA ILE A 773 21.30 -26.02 0.75
C ILE A 773 19.97 -25.27 0.94
N GLU A 774 19.02 -25.78 1.74
CA GLU A 774 17.81 -25.05 2.17
C GLU A 774 18.12 -23.89 3.10
N ASP A 775 19.28 -23.89 3.77
CA ASP A 775 19.57 -22.91 4.82
C ASP A 775 20.08 -21.56 4.29
N PHE A 776 20.40 -21.46 2.99
CA PHE A 776 20.98 -20.26 2.41
C PHE A 776 20.32 -19.71 1.15
N THR A 777 20.47 -18.40 0.97
CA THR A 777 20.12 -17.67 -0.26
C THR A 777 21.39 -17.26 -0.99
N VAL A 778 21.40 -17.42 -2.32
CA VAL A 778 22.53 -17.07 -3.19
C VAL A 778 22.19 -15.83 -4.00
N TYR A 779 23.03 -14.80 -3.90
CA TYR A 779 22.89 -13.55 -4.64
C TYR A 779 24.07 -13.31 -5.57
N LEU A 780 23.79 -12.65 -6.70
CA LEU A 780 24.81 -12.03 -7.54
C LEU A 780 24.61 -10.50 -7.53
N GLU A 781 25.64 -9.78 -7.10
CA GLU A 781 25.69 -8.32 -7.10
C GLU A 781 26.47 -7.82 -8.33
N GLY A 782 25.89 -6.88 -9.06
CA GLY A 782 26.57 -6.13 -10.12
C GLY A 782 27.40 -4.97 -9.58
N PRO A 783 28.26 -4.34 -10.39
CA PRO A 783 29.23 -3.36 -9.91
C PRO A 783 28.64 -2.03 -9.42
N ASP A 784 29.39 -1.33 -8.55
CA ASP A 784 29.07 0.01 -8.01
C ASP A 784 28.60 1.00 -9.07
N ALA A 785 29.19 0.94 -10.26
CA ALA A 785 28.87 1.83 -11.39
C ALA A 785 27.42 1.68 -11.89
N LEU A 786 26.76 0.55 -11.58
CA LEU A 786 25.35 0.29 -11.86
C LEU A 786 24.45 0.52 -10.64
N GLY A 787 25.02 0.94 -9.50
CA GLY A 787 24.30 1.10 -8.23
C GLY A 787 24.13 -0.19 -7.43
N ASN A 788 25.03 -1.16 -7.58
CA ASN A 788 25.01 -2.46 -6.89
C ASN A 788 23.68 -3.24 -7.00
N PRO A 789 23.18 -3.47 -8.22
CA PRO A 789 21.99 -4.29 -8.44
C PRO A 789 22.19 -5.76 -7.99
N PHE A 790 21.20 -6.33 -7.29
CA PHE A 790 21.20 -7.73 -6.84
C PHE A 790 20.28 -8.62 -7.68
N ILE A 791 20.72 -9.85 -7.94
CA ILE A 791 19.93 -10.94 -8.52
C ILE A 791 19.93 -12.12 -7.56
N ARG A 792 18.73 -12.58 -7.14
CA ARG A 792 18.60 -13.84 -6.43
C ARG A 792 18.73 -15.00 -7.41
N ILE A 793 19.74 -15.83 -7.17
CA ILE A 793 19.97 -17.06 -7.94
C ILE A 793 19.11 -18.18 -7.35
N PHE A 794 19.24 -18.42 -6.03
CA PHE A 794 18.47 -19.40 -5.28
C PHE A 794 18.05 -18.82 -3.93
N GLU A 795 16.94 -19.29 -3.39
CA GLU A 795 16.40 -18.96 -2.08
C GLU A 795 15.92 -20.27 -1.47
N GLU A 796 16.58 -20.68 -0.39
CA GLU A 796 16.31 -21.91 0.38
C GLU A 796 16.04 -23.17 -0.49
N PRO A 797 16.91 -23.49 -1.47
CA PRO A 797 16.64 -24.58 -2.40
C PRO A 797 16.70 -25.97 -1.77
N CYS A 798 15.89 -26.90 -2.28
CA CYS A 798 16.14 -28.34 -2.25
C CYS A 798 16.31 -29.06 -0.90
N GLY A 799 15.82 -28.50 0.21
CA GLY A 799 15.74 -29.22 1.48
C GLY A 799 17.09 -29.59 2.08
N ASP A 800 17.16 -30.79 2.67
CA ASP A 800 18.35 -31.39 3.31
C ASP A 800 19.43 -31.87 2.32
N ASN A 801 19.35 -31.47 1.05
CA ASN A 801 20.34 -31.84 0.05
C ASN A 801 21.64 -31.05 0.21
N ASP A 802 22.75 -31.66 -0.21
CA ASP A 802 24.08 -31.05 -0.12
C ASP A 802 24.56 -30.49 -1.46
N ASN A 803 25.28 -29.37 -1.41
CA ASN A 803 26.10 -28.79 -2.48
C ASN A 803 25.35 -28.30 -3.73
N ILE A 804 25.97 -27.34 -4.41
CA ILE A 804 25.51 -26.78 -5.69
C ILE A 804 26.69 -26.79 -6.66
N VAL A 805 26.49 -27.39 -7.85
CA VAL A 805 27.46 -27.32 -8.96
C VAL A 805 26.70 -27.02 -10.25
N ALA A 806 26.50 -25.73 -10.53
CA ALA A 806 25.54 -25.30 -11.53
C ALA A 806 26.06 -24.17 -12.44
N THR A 807 25.56 -24.17 -13.67
CA THR A 807 25.63 -23.02 -14.58
C THR A 807 24.30 -22.29 -14.53
N ILE A 808 24.30 -21.05 -14.10
CA ILE A 808 23.13 -20.20 -14.01
C ILE A 808 22.93 -19.49 -15.35
N SER A 809 21.76 -19.66 -15.95
CA SER A 809 21.39 -19.06 -17.22
C SER A 809 19.88 -18.87 -17.33
N ASP A 810 19.43 -17.74 -17.85
CA ASP A 810 18.00 -17.49 -18.15
C ASP A 810 17.40 -18.50 -19.13
N ALA A 811 18.24 -19.13 -19.97
CA ALA A 811 17.85 -20.20 -20.91
C ALA A 811 17.93 -21.60 -20.29
N GLY A 812 18.36 -21.72 -19.03
CA GLY A 812 18.38 -22.95 -18.28
C GLY A 812 16.98 -23.47 -17.96
N ILE A 813 16.92 -24.69 -17.46
CA ILE A 813 15.67 -25.26 -16.93
C ILE A 813 15.48 -24.86 -15.47
N ASN A 814 14.26 -24.90 -14.95
CA ASN A 814 14.08 -24.82 -13.50
C ASN A 814 14.89 -25.95 -12.85
N TYR A 815 15.63 -25.63 -11.78
CA TYR A 815 16.44 -26.64 -11.10
C TYR A 815 15.53 -27.75 -10.54
N THR A 816 16.05 -28.96 -10.54
CA THR A 816 15.41 -30.12 -9.92
C THR A 816 16.34 -30.67 -8.85
N CYS A 817 15.79 -30.94 -7.67
CA CYS A 817 16.58 -31.41 -6.54
C CYS A 817 17.14 -32.81 -6.79
N GLY A 818 18.47 -32.91 -6.85
CA GLY A 818 19.24 -34.13 -7.03
C GLY A 818 19.53 -34.83 -5.70
N ALA A 819 20.60 -35.62 -5.66
CA ALA A 819 21.06 -36.28 -4.43
C ALA A 819 22.31 -35.60 -3.85
N ASN A 820 23.39 -35.51 -4.64
CA ASN A 820 24.58 -34.72 -4.31
C ASN A 820 25.44 -34.56 -5.60
N PRO A 821 25.62 -33.35 -6.14
CA PRO A 821 25.10 -32.09 -5.63
C PRO A 821 23.56 -32.02 -5.72
N GLY A 822 22.95 -31.31 -4.77
CA GLY A 822 21.52 -31.07 -4.68
C GLY A 822 20.99 -30.27 -5.86
N ILE A 823 21.80 -29.36 -6.40
CA ILE A 823 21.53 -28.68 -7.68
C ILE A 823 22.71 -28.87 -8.63
N SER A 824 22.42 -29.27 -9.87
CA SER A 824 23.43 -29.31 -10.93
C SER A 824 22.89 -29.06 -12.33
N GLY A 825 23.82 -28.86 -13.28
CA GLY A 825 23.52 -28.61 -14.68
C GLY A 825 23.27 -27.12 -14.97
N THR A 826 22.66 -26.83 -16.11
CA THR A 826 22.31 -25.46 -16.49
C THR A 826 20.90 -25.12 -16.02
N VAL A 827 20.80 -24.23 -15.03
CA VAL A 827 19.54 -23.92 -14.34
C VAL A 827 19.21 -22.44 -14.39
N LYS A 828 17.91 -22.14 -14.28
CA LYS A 828 17.39 -20.77 -14.29
C LYS A 828 17.48 -20.14 -12.88
N PRO A 829 17.91 -18.87 -12.76
CA PRO A 829 17.85 -18.13 -11.49
C PRO A 829 16.40 -17.74 -11.12
N LEU A 830 16.18 -17.34 -9.86
CA LEU A 830 14.89 -16.78 -9.41
C LEU A 830 14.61 -15.42 -10.08
N ASP A 831 15.57 -14.50 -9.99
CA ASP A 831 15.52 -13.22 -10.69
C ASP A 831 16.34 -13.32 -11.99
N ALA A 832 15.84 -12.77 -13.10
CA ALA A 832 16.45 -12.98 -14.42
C ALA A 832 17.78 -12.22 -14.59
N LEU A 833 18.83 -12.89 -15.07
CA LEU A 833 20.14 -12.27 -15.36
C LEU A 833 20.06 -11.26 -16.52
N SER A 834 19.07 -11.39 -17.39
CA SER A 834 18.79 -10.47 -18.49
C SER A 834 18.42 -9.05 -18.05
N SER A 835 18.16 -8.83 -16.77
CA SER A 835 18.06 -7.49 -16.17
C SER A 835 19.35 -6.66 -16.38
N PHE A 836 20.50 -7.32 -16.48
CA PHE A 836 21.78 -6.67 -16.76
C PHE A 836 22.00 -6.33 -18.24
N ASN A 837 21.17 -6.82 -19.15
CA ASN A 837 21.39 -6.61 -20.57
C ASN A 837 21.35 -5.13 -20.94
N ASN A 838 22.20 -4.73 -21.88
CA ASN A 838 22.43 -3.37 -22.33
C ASN A 838 23.11 -2.45 -21.30
N MET A 839 23.53 -2.98 -20.14
CA MET A 839 24.31 -2.24 -19.16
C MET A 839 25.83 -2.42 -19.40
N PRO A 840 26.67 -1.46 -18.97
CA PRO A 840 28.12 -1.66 -18.88
C PRO A 840 28.48 -2.85 -17.98
N ALA A 841 29.43 -3.69 -18.42
CA ALA A 841 29.85 -4.87 -17.65
C ALA A 841 31.03 -4.60 -16.68
N ASP A 842 31.77 -3.51 -16.89
CA ASP A 842 33.03 -3.25 -16.20
C ASP A 842 32.81 -2.92 -14.70
N GLY A 843 33.60 -3.55 -13.84
CA GLY A 843 33.56 -3.36 -12.39
C GLY A 843 33.69 -4.67 -11.61
N VAL A 844 33.45 -4.63 -10.31
CA VAL A 844 33.50 -5.81 -9.43
C VAL A 844 32.10 -6.42 -9.32
N TRP A 845 31.98 -7.70 -9.65
CA TRP A 845 30.77 -8.49 -9.47
C TRP A 845 30.99 -9.45 -8.30
N THR A 846 30.04 -9.55 -7.38
CA THR A 846 30.23 -10.35 -6.16
C THR A 846 29.14 -11.41 -6.03
N LEU A 847 29.56 -12.66 -5.85
CA LEU A 847 28.65 -13.74 -5.45
C LEU A 847 28.57 -13.75 -3.92
N TYR A 848 27.36 -13.72 -3.37
CA TYR A 848 27.10 -13.90 -1.95
C TYR A 848 26.33 -15.19 -1.70
N VAL A 849 26.67 -15.87 -0.62
CA VAL A 849 25.89 -16.97 -0.04
C VAL A 849 25.60 -16.57 1.40
N VAL A 850 24.33 -16.32 1.70
CA VAL A 850 23.85 -15.90 3.03
C VAL A 850 23.12 -17.07 3.65
N ASP A 851 23.75 -17.69 4.63
CA ASP A 851 23.21 -18.80 5.42
C ASP A 851 22.54 -18.24 6.67
N ALA A 852 21.21 -18.29 6.71
CA ALA A 852 20.42 -17.70 7.79
C ALA A 852 20.37 -18.59 9.05
N TYR A 853 20.77 -19.86 8.94
CA TYR A 853 20.57 -20.87 9.97
C TYR A 853 21.92 -21.36 10.54
N ASN A 854 21.87 -22.20 11.57
CA ASN A 854 23.05 -22.65 12.30
C ASN A 854 23.15 -24.18 12.32
N GLY A 855 24.37 -24.70 12.39
CA GLY A 855 24.62 -26.14 12.59
C GLY A 855 25.46 -26.78 11.49
N ASP A 856 25.47 -26.19 10.31
CA ASP A 856 26.22 -26.60 9.13
C ASP A 856 26.89 -25.38 8.49
N GLY A 857 27.83 -25.62 7.59
CA GLY A 857 28.57 -24.56 6.94
C GLY A 857 29.19 -25.09 5.66
N GLY A 858 29.90 -24.20 4.99
CA GLY A 858 30.29 -24.46 3.62
C GLY A 858 31.39 -23.56 3.11
N THR A 859 31.61 -23.62 1.80
CA THR A 859 32.51 -22.73 1.10
C THR A 859 32.13 -22.62 -0.37
N ILE A 860 32.38 -21.44 -0.93
CA ILE A 860 32.32 -21.21 -2.37
C ILE A 860 33.64 -21.72 -2.97
N ASN A 861 33.60 -22.86 -3.65
CA ASN A 861 34.78 -23.49 -4.25
C ASN A 861 35.22 -22.80 -5.55
N SER A 862 34.25 -22.34 -6.34
CA SER A 862 34.53 -21.63 -7.59
C SER A 862 33.40 -20.71 -7.99
N PHE A 863 33.76 -19.59 -8.62
CA PHE A 863 32.84 -18.64 -9.21
C PHE A 863 33.45 -18.07 -10.49
N SER A 864 32.70 -18.07 -11.58
CA SER A 864 33.07 -17.37 -12.81
C SER A 864 31.85 -16.82 -13.53
N LEU A 865 32.04 -15.71 -14.22
CA LEU A 865 31.05 -15.08 -15.07
C LEU A 865 31.46 -15.21 -16.53
N ASN A 866 30.52 -15.57 -17.39
CA ASN A 866 30.71 -15.64 -18.83
C ASN A 866 29.73 -14.70 -19.52
N PHE A 867 30.29 -13.69 -20.19
CA PHE A 867 29.55 -12.65 -20.87
C PHE A 867 29.48 -12.88 -22.38
N CYS A 868 28.36 -12.47 -22.97
CA CYS A 868 28.28 -12.08 -24.36
C CYS A 868 28.34 -10.56 -24.46
N ASN A 869 29.40 -10.02 -25.06
CA ASN A 869 29.48 -8.58 -25.32
C ASN A 869 28.64 -8.23 -26.55
N VAL A 870 27.78 -7.22 -26.44
CA VAL A 870 27.08 -6.68 -27.61
C VAL A 870 27.99 -5.75 -28.37
N VAL A 871 28.19 -6.03 -29.65
CA VAL A 871 28.84 -5.10 -30.57
C VAL A 871 27.83 -4.70 -31.64
N SER A 872 27.78 -3.41 -31.96
CA SER A 872 27.00 -2.92 -33.09
C SER A 872 27.41 -3.71 -34.33
N ALA A 873 26.44 -4.26 -35.07
CA ALA A 873 26.72 -4.92 -36.33
C ALA A 873 27.48 -3.91 -37.22
N ASN A 874 28.68 -4.28 -37.68
CA ASN A 874 29.55 -3.42 -38.48
C ASN A 874 28.75 -2.63 -39.54
N LEU A 875 29.00 -1.31 -39.60
CA LEU A 875 28.44 -0.34 -40.56
C LEU A 875 28.11 -0.97 -41.92
N SER A 876 26.84 -1.30 -42.12
CA SER A 876 26.35 -1.82 -43.39
C SER A 876 26.18 -0.67 -44.39
N VAL A 877 26.91 -0.72 -45.50
CA VAL A 877 26.69 -0.03 -46.80
C VAL A 877 26.73 1.52 -46.83
N GLU A 878 26.31 2.23 -45.79
CA GLU A 878 26.24 3.72 -45.78
C GLU A 878 27.61 4.40 -45.98
N ASN A 879 28.69 3.85 -45.39
CA ASN A 879 30.04 4.42 -45.56
C ASN A 879 30.61 4.27 -46.97
N GLN A 880 30.19 3.27 -47.76
CA GLN A 880 30.66 3.15 -49.16
C GLN A 880 30.03 4.18 -50.10
N MET A 881 28.81 4.66 -49.79
CA MET A 881 28.15 5.69 -50.61
C MET A 881 28.73 7.08 -50.37
N ALA A 882 29.18 7.39 -49.15
CA ALA A 882 29.83 8.66 -48.81
C ALA A 882 31.19 8.87 -49.50
N ASP A 883 31.93 7.79 -49.78
CA ASP A 883 33.21 7.84 -50.50
C ASP A 883 33.05 8.19 -51.99
N ASN A 884 31.88 7.92 -52.58
CA ASN A 884 31.56 8.23 -53.98
C ASN A 884 31.13 9.70 -54.20
N VAL A 885 31.07 10.51 -53.15
CA VAL A 885 30.76 11.94 -53.26
C VAL A 885 32.03 12.74 -53.52
N SER A 886 32.09 13.43 -54.67
CA SER A 886 33.23 14.27 -55.06
C SER A 886 32.82 15.71 -55.33
N VAL A 887 33.70 16.65 -54.99
CA VAL A 887 33.46 18.09 -55.07
C VAL A 887 34.62 18.77 -55.80
N TYR A 888 34.37 19.38 -56.97
CA TYR A 888 35.41 19.89 -57.86
C TYR A 888 34.96 21.04 -58.79
N PRO A 889 35.88 21.89 -59.29
CA PRO A 889 37.27 21.99 -58.84
C PRO A 889 37.34 22.51 -57.40
N ASN A 890 38.31 22.05 -56.64
CA ASN A 890 38.55 22.53 -55.28
C ASN A 890 40.08 22.58 -55.05
N PRO A 891 40.71 23.77 -55.04
CA PRO A 891 40.09 25.09 -54.99
C PRO A 891 39.27 25.48 -56.24
N THR A 892 38.21 26.28 -56.05
CA THR A 892 37.38 26.86 -57.11
C THR A 892 37.56 28.37 -57.18
N THR A 893 37.32 28.97 -58.37
CA THR A 893 37.26 30.42 -58.59
C THR A 893 35.83 30.98 -58.56
N GLY A 894 34.82 30.12 -58.36
CA GLY A 894 33.42 30.55 -58.21
C GLY A 894 32.36 29.54 -58.63
N ILE A 895 32.69 28.50 -59.39
CA ILE A 895 31.76 27.42 -59.74
C ILE A 895 32.24 26.11 -59.10
N LEU A 896 31.38 25.47 -58.32
CA LEU A 896 31.66 24.23 -57.60
C LEU A 896 30.67 23.14 -58.05
N ASN A 897 31.17 22.02 -58.53
CA ASN A 897 30.37 20.85 -58.89
C ASN A 897 30.42 19.81 -57.77
N VAL A 898 29.28 19.18 -57.51
CA VAL A 898 29.09 18.11 -56.53
C VAL A 898 28.55 16.89 -57.28
N ASN A 899 29.36 15.84 -57.40
CA ASN A 899 28.89 14.56 -57.93
C ASN A 899 28.35 13.72 -56.77
N LEU A 900 27.15 13.20 -56.95
CA LEU A 900 26.47 12.28 -56.05
C LEU A 900 26.41 10.88 -56.69
N PRO A 901 26.28 9.79 -55.92
CA PRO A 901 26.14 8.43 -56.46
C PRO A 901 24.89 8.30 -57.35
N ASP A 902 24.89 7.35 -58.30
CA ASP A 902 23.86 7.17 -59.35
C ASP A 902 22.42 6.90 -58.85
N ASN A 903 22.21 6.80 -57.54
CA ASN A 903 20.92 6.56 -56.87
C ASN A 903 20.60 7.62 -55.78
N ALA A 904 21.11 8.84 -55.89
CA ALA A 904 20.82 9.88 -54.91
C ALA A 904 19.33 10.28 -54.97
N GLU A 905 18.55 9.89 -53.95
CA GLU A 905 17.25 10.49 -53.63
C GLU A 905 17.39 12.00 -53.34
N ASP A 906 16.30 12.68 -52.97
CA ASP A 906 16.31 14.11 -52.64
C ASP A 906 17.41 14.44 -51.60
N THR A 907 18.51 15.01 -52.09
CA THR A 907 19.72 15.25 -51.32
C THR A 907 19.85 16.73 -51.01
N THR A 908 20.04 17.04 -49.73
CA THR A 908 20.21 18.42 -49.26
C THR A 908 21.69 18.76 -49.22
N ILE A 909 22.10 19.73 -50.03
CA ILE A 909 23.45 20.29 -50.06
C ILE A 909 23.42 21.66 -49.38
N THR A 910 24.23 21.84 -48.33
CA THR A 910 24.28 23.07 -47.53
C THR A 910 25.70 23.57 -47.38
N LEU A 911 25.95 24.83 -47.74
CA LEU A 911 27.26 25.45 -47.56
C LEU A 911 27.28 26.29 -46.27
N TYR A 912 28.32 26.10 -45.47
CA TYR A 912 28.58 26.82 -44.22
C TYR A 912 29.90 27.61 -44.31
N ASP A 913 29.99 28.73 -43.60
CA ASP A 913 31.28 29.34 -43.29
C ASP A 913 32.00 28.61 -42.14
N LEU A 914 33.27 28.96 -41.89
CA LEU A 914 34.07 28.35 -40.81
C LEU A 914 33.52 28.60 -39.39
N ARG A 915 32.56 29.51 -39.22
CA ARG A 915 31.90 29.77 -37.93
C ARG A 915 30.62 28.95 -37.78
N GLY A 916 30.32 28.05 -38.72
CA GLY A 916 29.13 27.20 -38.72
C GLY A 916 27.85 27.91 -39.17
N ARG A 917 27.95 29.14 -39.68
CA ARG A 917 26.77 29.86 -40.19
C ARG A 917 26.42 29.37 -41.59
N LYS A 918 25.15 29.00 -41.78
CA LYS A 918 24.58 28.56 -43.06
C LYS A 918 24.59 29.71 -44.06
N ILE A 919 25.28 29.53 -45.19
CA ILE A 919 25.34 30.50 -46.30
C ILE A 919 24.19 30.28 -47.27
N PHE A 920 23.98 29.03 -47.70
CA PHE A 920 22.81 28.63 -48.48
C PHE A 920 22.59 27.11 -48.36
N SER A 921 21.39 26.67 -48.73
CA SER A 921 20.99 25.27 -48.79
C SER A 921 20.18 25.02 -50.07
N LYS A 922 20.36 23.87 -50.71
CA LYS A 922 19.66 23.47 -51.93
C LYS A 922 19.36 21.97 -51.88
N GLN A 923 18.15 21.58 -52.24
CA GLN A 923 17.82 20.18 -52.50
C GLN A 923 18.02 19.84 -53.98
N THR A 924 18.54 18.65 -54.26
CA THR A 924 18.75 18.13 -55.61
C THR A 924 18.61 16.61 -55.63
N SER A 925 18.05 16.09 -56.72
CA SER A 925 18.02 14.67 -57.07
C SER A 925 18.89 14.37 -58.29
N LEU A 926 19.69 15.35 -58.73
CA LEU A 926 20.63 15.19 -59.84
C LEU A 926 21.90 14.48 -59.35
N THR A 927 22.44 13.57 -60.16
CA THR A 927 23.73 12.91 -59.90
C THR A 927 24.92 13.87 -59.99
N THR A 928 24.74 15.04 -60.58
CA THR A 928 25.72 16.14 -60.58
C THR A 928 25.01 17.47 -60.42
N GLU A 929 25.42 18.23 -59.41
CA GLU A 929 24.86 19.53 -59.09
C GLU A 929 25.96 20.62 -59.15
N SER A 930 25.69 21.71 -59.85
CA SER A 930 26.62 22.84 -59.99
C SER A 930 26.14 24.04 -59.20
N MET A 931 27.02 24.60 -58.37
CA MET A 931 26.73 25.74 -57.51
C MET A 931 27.64 26.93 -57.86
N ASN A 932 27.03 28.10 -58.05
CA ASN A 932 27.78 29.35 -58.23
C ASN A 932 27.97 30.01 -56.85
N ILE A 933 29.21 29.99 -56.37
CA ILE A 933 29.64 30.60 -55.11
C ILE A 933 30.56 31.80 -55.33
N GLY A 934 30.69 32.30 -56.57
CA GLY A 934 31.62 33.40 -56.91
C GLY A 934 31.30 34.75 -56.26
N GLN A 935 30.11 34.91 -55.68
CA GLN A 935 29.73 36.10 -54.91
C GLN A 935 30.25 36.08 -53.47
N LEU A 936 30.79 34.96 -52.99
CA LEU A 936 31.37 34.84 -51.67
C LEU A 936 32.78 35.44 -51.62
N GLN A 937 33.28 35.70 -50.41
CA GLN A 937 34.67 36.14 -50.20
C GLN A 937 35.62 34.97 -50.36
N ASP A 938 36.86 35.24 -50.78
CA ASP A 938 37.88 34.20 -50.87
C ASP A 938 38.18 33.64 -49.47
N GLY A 939 38.21 32.31 -49.36
CA GLY A 939 38.28 31.64 -48.07
C GLY A 939 37.89 30.17 -48.10
N MET A 940 37.87 29.57 -46.91
CA MET A 940 37.44 28.19 -46.71
C MET A 940 35.98 28.11 -46.26
N TYR A 941 35.29 27.12 -46.77
CA TYR A 941 33.89 26.80 -46.47
C TYR A 941 33.73 25.30 -46.21
N VAL A 942 32.62 24.92 -45.57
CA VAL A 942 32.25 23.51 -45.34
C VAL A 942 30.97 23.23 -46.09
N LEU A 943 30.99 22.23 -46.98
CA LEU A 943 29.83 21.77 -47.71
C LEU A 943 29.30 20.49 -47.06
N SER A 944 28.11 20.55 -46.47
CA SER A 944 27.39 19.40 -45.93
C SER A 944 26.45 18.83 -46.98
N ILE A 945 26.41 17.51 -47.10
CA ILE A 945 25.61 16.76 -48.08
C ILE A 945 24.88 15.67 -47.30
N GLU A 946 23.55 15.72 -47.27
CA GLU A 946 22.71 14.86 -46.42
C GLU A 946 21.46 14.35 -47.15
N ASN A 947 21.22 13.04 -47.07
CA ASN A 947 19.96 12.34 -47.39
C ASN A 947 19.79 11.11 -46.47
N GLU A 948 18.80 10.25 -46.70
CA GLU A 948 18.56 9.04 -45.89
C GLU A 948 19.71 8.01 -45.90
N HIS A 949 20.68 8.12 -46.80
CA HIS A 949 21.75 7.15 -47.01
C HIS A 949 23.18 7.74 -47.00
N ILE A 950 23.30 9.06 -47.11
CA ILE A 950 24.57 9.79 -47.24
C ILE A 950 24.54 10.93 -46.23
N LYS A 951 25.50 10.96 -45.31
CA LYS A 951 25.77 12.11 -44.45
C LYS A 951 27.26 12.40 -44.45
N THR A 952 27.68 13.40 -45.23
CA THR A 952 29.11 13.73 -45.38
C THR A 952 29.34 15.23 -45.45
N SER A 953 30.57 15.65 -45.17
CA SER A 953 31.01 17.04 -45.28
C SER A 953 32.32 17.13 -46.06
N LYS A 954 32.42 18.10 -46.98
CA LYS A 954 33.62 18.36 -47.78
C LYS A 954 34.09 19.79 -47.55
N LYS A 955 35.39 19.96 -47.34
CA LYS A 955 36.05 21.28 -47.30
C LYS A 955 36.03 21.87 -48.71
N VAL A 956 35.64 23.13 -48.84
CA VAL A 956 35.65 23.89 -50.10
C VAL A 956 36.58 25.10 -49.94
N VAL A 957 37.47 25.33 -50.90
CA VAL A 957 38.37 26.48 -50.93
C VAL A 957 37.98 27.35 -52.13
N LEU A 958 37.53 28.57 -51.87
CA LEU A 958 37.31 29.60 -52.90
C LEU A 958 38.52 30.52 -52.94
N SER A 959 39.23 30.54 -54.07
CA SER A 959 40.41 31.38 -54.29
C SER A 959 40.35 31.89 -55.72
N ARG A 960 40.24 33.21 -55.91
CA ARG A 960 40.16 33.84 -57.23
C ARG A 960 41.50 34.32 -57.76
#